data_AF-A0A9E3QE38-F1
#
_entry.id   AF-A0A9E3QE38-F1
#
_cell.length_a   1.000
_cell.length_b   1.000
_cell.length_c   1.000
_cell.angle_alpha   90.00
_cell.angle_beta   90.00
_cell.angle_gamma   90.00
#
_symmetry.space_group_name_H-M   'P 1'
#
loop_
_entity.id
_entity.type
_entity.pdbx_description
1 polymer ?
#
loop_
_entity_poly.entity_id
_entity_poly.type
_entity_poly.pdbx_seq_one_letter_code
_entity_poly.pdbx_strand_id
1 'polypeptide(L)'
;PPPDGSRQLLQKMGPEAFSRWIRQQERLLLTDTTFRDAHQSLLATRMRTRDMLRVADAYARLVPNLFSIEMWGGATFDSAMRFLKEDPWDRLAQLREKIPNILFQMLLRGSNAVGYTSYPDNVVQTFVREAAAAGIDLFRVFDSLNWVPNMAVALEAVRESGALCEAAICYTGDVLDPGRPKYNLKYYIDLAKELERRGANIIAIKDMAGLCKPYAAERLVKALREEVGLPVHFHTHDIGGAQAASVLKAAEVGLDIGDGAMASLSGLTSQPSLNAIVESLRFTPRESGLDPVILIELSRYWEGVRRLYAPFESGLTAPSAEVYAYEMPGGQYTNLYQQAKALGLASRWVEVCKAYADVNILFGDIVKVTPSSKVVGDMALFLVANNLTPEDTLDPERELAFPESVVEFFEGRLGQPPGGFPKKLQERVLKGRKPMTERPGANLPPADLEAAREKASAFLGSEATIRDALSYLLYPRVFPDLAAHQRSYSDTSVLPTPMFFFGPNPEAEHLVEIEPGKTLIVKLLAVGEPHADGKRTVFFELNGQPREILVTDRSLASAVREVPKADPSDPNQVGAPLPGLVVGVAVQAGDPVRKGQKLLSIEAMKMETTLYAERPGRVAEVLATVGRQVEAGELLIRLKPEA
;
A
#
# COMPACT_ATOMS: atom_id res chain seq x y z
N PRO A 1 16.27 -7.84 31.12
CA PRO A 1 15.06 -7.17 30.58
C PRO A 1 15.48 -5.91 29.83
N PRO A 2 14.78 -5.49 28.75
CA PRO A 2 14.97 -4.16 28.18
C PRO A 2 14.73 -3.07 29.25
N PRO A 3 15.46 -1.94 29.22
CA PRO A 3 15.20 -0.81 30.12
C PRO A 3 13.86 -0.13 29.80
N ASP A 4 13.24 0.52 30.78
CA ASP A 4 12.01 1.29 30.56
C ASP A 4 12.24 2.39 29.51
N GLY A 5 11.26 2.60 28.65
CA GLY A 5 11.31 3.59 27.57
C GLY A 5 10.03 4.43 27.48
N SER A 6 9.82 5.02 26.30
CA SER A 6 8.68 5.91 26.03
C SER A 6 7.32 5.27 26.27
N ARG A 7 7.20 3.94 26.09
CA ARG A 7 5.94 3.22 26.34
C ARG A 7 5.58 3.13 27.81
N GLN A 8 6.54 2.81 28.68
CA GLN A 8 6.31 2.77 30.14
C GLN A 8 5.94 4.17 30.67
N LEU A 9 6.57 5.22 30.12
CA LEU A 9 6.22 6.60 30.45
C LEU A 9 4.77 6.93 30.07
N LEU A 10 4.34 6.58 28.85
CA LEU A 10 2.95 6.77 28.43
C LEU A 10 1.98 6.01 29.34
N GLN A 11 2.25 4.72 29.61
CA GLN A 11 1.39 3.89 30.46
C GLN A 11 1.26 4.45 31.88
N LYS A 12 2.34 5.01 32.43
CA LYS A 12 2.35 5.62 33.76
C LYS A 12 1.61 6.96 33.82
N MET A 13 1.76 7.79 32.79
CA MET A 13 1.28 9.18 32.78
C MET A 13 -0.12 9.33 32.18
N GLY A 14 -0.49 8.47 31.24
CA GLY A 14 -1.60 8.65 30.33
C GLY A 14 -1.32 9.71 29.24
N PRO A 15 -2.12 9.73 28.15
CA PRO A 15 -1.86 10.57 26.96
C PRO A 15 -1.69 12.06 27.24
N GLU A 16 -2.54 12.64 28.09
CA GLU A 16 -2.57 14.09 28.31
C GLU A 16 -1.35 14.59 29.11
N ALA A 17 -0.94 13.86 30.14
CA ALA A 17 0.27 14.20 30.89
C ALA A 17 1.53 13.89 30.10
N PHE A 18 1.51 12.83 29.29
CA PHE A 18 2.60 12.50 28.38
C PHE A 18 2.81 13.59 27.31
N SER A 19 1.73 14.13 26.73
CA SER A 19 1.79 15.27 25.80
C SER A 19 2.47 16.50 26.42
N ARG A 20 2.14 16.83 27.67
CA ARG A 20 2.83 17.92 28.41
C ARG A 20 4.30 17.60 28.67
N TRP A 21 4.63 16.35 29.00
CA TRP A 21 6.01 15.90 29.18
C TRP A 21 6.84 16.08 27.90
N ILE A 22 6.27 15.76 26.73
CA ILE A 22 6.91 15.99 25.42
C ILE A 22 7.28 17.47 25.28
N ARG A 23 6.32 18.38 25.53
CA ARG A 23 6.54 19.83 25.43
C ARG A 23 7.62 20.39 26.35
N GLN A 24 7.90 19.71 27.45
CA GLN A 24 8.89 20.11 28.44
C GLN A 24 10.30 19.61 28.10
N GLN A 25 10.47 18.79 27.06
CA GLN A 25 11.78 18.29 26.68
C GLN A 25 12.63 19.38 26.00
N GLU A 26 13.86 19.56 26.51
CA GLU A 26 14.87 20.39 25.83
C GLU A 26 15.53 19.65 24.66
N ARG A 27 15.65 18.32 24.74
CA ARG A 27 16.13 17.50 23.61
C ARG A 27 15.11 17.44 22.47
N LEU A 28 15.60 17.26 21.24
CA LEU A 28 14.74 16.81 20.14
C LEU A 28 14.46 15.30 20.32
N LEU A 29 13.19 14.95 20.46
CA LEU A 29 12.76 13.56 20.44
C LEU A 29 12.73 13.03 19.00
N LEU A 30 13.01 11.75 18.81
CA LEU A 30 13.14 11.18 17.46
C LEU A 30 12.33 9.89 17.30
N THR A 31 11.59 9.82 16.20
CA THR A 31 10.90 8.61 15.72
C THR A 31 11.73 7.95 14.63
N ASP A 32 11.91 6.64 14.71
CA ASP A 32 12.48 5.85 13.62
C ASP A 32 11.38 5.32 12.70
N THR A 33 11.47 5.63 11.40
CA THR A 33 10.53 5.17 10.36
C THR A 33 11.00 3.94 9.57
N THR A 34 12.14 3.35 9.96
CA THR A 34 12.79 2.25 9.23
C THR A 34 11.87 1.04 9.03
N PHE A 35 10.99 0.75 10.00
CA PHE A 35 10.09 -0.40 9.97
C PHE A 35 8.81 -0.19 9.14
N ARG A 36 8.55 1.05 8.67
CA ARG A 36 7.30 1.40 7.94
C ARG A 36 7.57 2.27 6.72
N ASP A 37 7.79 3.57 6.89
CA ASP A 37 7.79 4.50 5.75
C ASP A 37 9.04 4.39 4.89
N ALA A 38 10.19 4.10 5.51
CA ALA A 38 11.47 4.04 4.79
C ALA A 38 11.45 3.00 3.67
N HIS A 39 11.07 1.76 4.00
CA HIS A 39 10.95 0.69 3.00
C HIS A 39 9.68 0.82 2.14
N GLN A 40 8.63 1.50 2.61
CA GLN A 40 7.50 1.87 1.77
C GLN A 40 7.94 2.78 0.60
N SER A 41 8.85 3.71 0.87
CA SER A 41 9.39 4.65 -0.12
C SER A 41 10.50 4.06 -0.99
N LEU A 42 11.42 3.28 -0.41
CA LEU A 42 12.61 2.80 -1.12
C LEU A 42 12.41 1.42 -1.77
N LEU A 43 11.66 0.54 -1.11
CA LEU A 43 11.60 -0.91 -1.39
C LEU A 43 10.17 -1.39 -1.67
N ALA A 44 9.30 -0.50 -2.15
CA ALA A 44 7.90 -0.78 -2.48
C ALA A 44 7.12 -1.46 -1.34
N THR A 45 7.46 -1.19 -0.08
CA THR A 45 6.83 -1.81 1.12
C THR A 45 7.05 -3.33 1.22
N ARG A 46 8.15 -3.86 0.69
CA ARG A 46 8.41 -5.30 0.65
C ARG A 46 9.19 -5.85 1.83
N MET A 47 9.60 -5.02 2.80
CA MET A 47 10.35 -5.52 3.95
C MET A 47 9.52 -6.48 4.80
N ARG A 48 10.09 -7.65 5.07
CA ARG A 48 9.45 -8.80 5.72
C ARG A 48 9.57 -8.76 7.23
N THR A 49 8.59 -9.36 7.89
CA THR A 49 8.52 -9.47 9.37
C THR A 49 9.78 -10.12 9.94
N ARG A 50 10.27 -11.17 9.29
CA ARG A 50 11.49 -11.90 9.70
C ARG A 50 12.71 -11.00 9.88
N ASP A 51 12.95 -10.07 8.95
CA ASP A 51 14.11 -9.19 9.02
C ASP A 51 13.91 -8.11 10.09
N MET A 52 12.68 -7.63 10.30
CA MET A 52 12.37 -6.73 11.42
C MET A 52 12.59 -7.40 12.79
N LEU A 53 12.17 -8.67 12.94
CA LEU A 53 12.31 -9.40 14.22
C LEU A 53 13.75 -9.69 14.60
N ARG A 54 14.62 -9.90 13.61
CA ARG A 54 16.04 -10.24 13.83
C ARG A 54 16.83 -9.12 14.51
N VAL A 55 16.40 -7.88 14.38
CA VAL A 55 17.04 -6.71 15.02
C VAL A 55 16.21 -6.14 16.17
N ALA A 56 14.98 -6.60 16.38
CA ALA A 56 14.04 -6.07 17.38
C ALA A 56 14.61 -6.07 18.81
N ASP A 57 15.26 -7.16 19.24
CA ASP A 57 15.89 -7.24 20.57
C ASP A 57 17.00 -6.19 20.77
N ALA A 58 17.73 -5.85 19.70
CA ALA A 58 18.75 -4.81 19.72
C ALA A 58 18.12 -3.41 19.87
N TYR A 59 17.01 -3.15 19.17
CA TYR A 59 16.26 -1.89 19.34
C TYR A 59 15.81 -1.68 20.78
N ALA A 60 15.16 -2.70 21.35
CA ALA A 60 14.64 -2.64 22.72
C ALA A 60 15.72 -2.31 23.76
N ARG A 61 16.96 -2.79 23.55
CA ARG A 61 18.05 -2.68 24.54
C ARG A 61 18.98 -1.50 24.29
N LEU A 62 19.26 -1.19 23.03
CA LEU A 62 20.35 -0.28 22.67
C LEU A 62 19.85 1.13 22.31
N VAL A 63 18.59 1.28 21.91
CA VAL A 63 17.97 2.60 21.61
C VAL A 63 16.64 2.83 22.35
N PRO A 64 16.58 2.60 23.68
CA PRO A 64 15.35 2.78 24.45
C PRO A 64 14.87 4.24 24.53
N ASN A 65 15.73 5.19 24.17
CA ASN A 65 15.46 6.62 24.15
C ASN A 65 14.75 7.11 22.88
N LEU A 66 14.51 6.24 21.89
CA LEU A 66 13.64 6.57 20.76
C LEU A 66 12.26 6.96 21.29
N PHE A 67 11.68 8.01 20.70
CA PHE A 67 10.31 8.40 21.02
C PHE A 67 9.34 7.31 20.59
N SER A 68 9.41 6.92 19.32
CA SER A 68 8.63 5.82 18.79
C SER A 68 9.37 5.11 17.67
N ILE A 69 8.91 3.89 17.35
CA ILE A 69 9.21 3.21 16.09
C ILE A 69 7.91 3.23 15.30
N GLU A 70 7.92 3.89 14.15
CA GLU A 70 6.82 3.79 13.21
C GLU A 70 6.96 2.47 12.44
N MET A 71 6.07 1.53 12.74
CA MET A 71 6.20 0.13 12.32
C MET A 71 4.94 -0.45 11.68
N TRP A 72 3.86 0.33 11.56
CA TRP A 72 2.56 -0.15 11.10
C TRP A 72 1.71 0.88 10.36
N GLY A 73 0.62 0.42 9.75
CA GLY A 73 -0.25 1.28 8.94
C GLY A 73 0.38 1.66 7.60
N GLY A 74 -0.11 2.74 6.98
CA GLY A 74 0.26 3.06 5.60
C GLY A 74 -0.04 1.90 4.65
N ALA A 75 0.91 1.54 3.78
CA ALA A 75 0.75 0.43 2.83
C ALA A 75 1.16 -0.94 3.41
N THR A 76 1.72 -0.98 4.62
CA THR A 76 2.27 -2.24 5.19
C THR A 76 1.21 -3.31 5.40
N PHE A 77 -0.01 -2.91 5.77
CA PHE A 77 -1.12 -3.83 6.02
C PHE A 77 -1.52 -4.62 4.76
N ASP A 78 -1.79 -3.93 3.64
CA ASP A 78 -2.06 -4.58 2.35
C ASP A 78 -0.83 -5.35 1.85
N SER A 79 0.35 -4.73 1.88
CA SER A 79 1.55 -5.31 1.31
C SER A 79 1.95 -6.63 1.98
N ALA A 80 1.83 -6.69 3.31
CA ALA A 80 2.07 -7.91 4.09
C ALA A 80 1.20 -9.06 3.59
N MET A 81 -0.12 -8.85 3.50
CA MET A 81 -1.05 -9.90 3.07
C MET A 81 -0.92 -10.21 1.57
N ARG A 82 -0.90 -9.18 0.72
CA ARG A 82 -0.98 -9.31 -0.74
C ARG A 82 0.28 -9.89 -1.33
N PHE A 83 1.45 -9.35 -0.96
CA PHE A 83 2.71 -9.63 -1.62
C PHE A 83 3.65 -10.48 -0.78
N LEU A 84 3.69 -10.26 0.54
CA LEU A 84 4.60 -11.00 1.43
C LEU A 84 3.96 -12.30 1.95
N LYS A 85 2.64 -12.41 1.85
CA LYS A 85 1.86 -13.55 2.34
C LYS A 85 2.06 -13.77 3.85
N GLU A 86 2.12 -12.65 4.58
CA GLU A 86 2.31 -12.58 6.03
C GLU A 86 1.11 -11.84 6.64
N ASP A 87 0.70 -12.22 7.86
CA ASP A 87 -0.32 -11.46 8.59
C ASP A 87 0.31 -10.21 9.23
N PRO A 88 -0.17 -8.99 8.91
CA PRO A 88 0.30 -7.78 9.59
C PRO A 88 0.06 -7.83 11.11
N TRP A 89 -1.02 -8.46 11.60
CA TRP A 89 -1.33 -8.55 13.03
C TRP A 89 -0.29 -9.40 13.78
N ASP A 90 0.16 -10.50 13.18
CA ASP A 90 1.25 -11.30 13.73
C ASP A 90 2.56 -10.51 13.78
N ARG A 91 2.86 -9.73 12.73
CA ARG A 91 4.01 -8.81 12.75
C ARG A 91 3.94 -7.86 13.95
N LEU A 92 2.78 -7.26 14.20
CA LEU A 92 2.59 -6.36 15.33
C LEU A 92 2.80 -7.09 16.66
N ALA A 93 2.15 -8.24 16.86
CA ALA A 93 2.24 -9.00 18.10
C ALA A 93 3.67 -9.46 18.39
N GLN A 94 4.37 -10.03 17.40
CA GLN A 94 5.73 -10.54 17.55
C GLN A 94 6.75 -9.42 17.79
N LEU A 95 6.63 -8.30 17.07
CA LEU A 95 7.48 -7.13 17.33
C LEU A 95 7.19 -6.54 18.71
N ARG A 96 5.92 -6.56 19.15
CA ARG A 96 5.54 -5.99 20.43
C ARG A 96 6.14 -6.76 21.60
N GLU A 97 6.18 -8.08 21.49
CA GLU A 97 6.83 -8.96 22.47
C GLU A 97 8.33 -8.66 22.57
N LYS A 98 9.02 -8.52 21.44
CA LYS A 98 10.47 -8.26 21.40
C LYS A 98 10.86 -6.83 21.79
N ILE A 99 10.00 -5.86 21.53
CA ILE A 99 10.21 -4.45 21.84
C ILE A 99 9.13 -4.01 22.82
N PRO A 100 9.23 -4.30 24.13
CA PRO A 100 8.15 -3.99 25.07
C PRO A 100 8.17 -2.53 25.55
N ASN A 101 9.22 -1.75 25.25
CA ASN A 101 9.56 -0.51 25.95
C ASN A 101 9.49 0.78 25.12
N ILE A 102 9.48 0.68 23.79
CA ILE A 102 9.42 1.84 22.89
C ILE A 102 8.00 1.95 22.32
N LEU A 103 7.45 3.18 22.21
CA LEU A 103 6.15 3.39 21.58
C LEU A 103 6.12 2.81 20.15
N PHE A 104 5.06 2.09 19.81
CA PHE A 104 4.76 1.75 18.42
C PHE A 104 3.81 2.77 17.82
N GLN A 105 4.25 3.38 16.73
CA GLN A 105 3.50 4.35 15.96
C GLN A 105 2.96 3.70 14.68
N MET A 106 1.72 4.08 14.32
CA MET A 106 1.14 3.76 13.02
C MET A 106 0.63 4.99 12.28
N LEU A 107 0.61 4.91 10.95
CA LEU A 107 -0.07 5.87 10.09
C LEU A 107 -1.50 5.39 9.77
N LEU A 108 -2.49 6.20 10.14
CA LEU A 108 -3.92 5.90 9.99
C LEU A 108 -4.62 6.95 9.12
N ARG A 109 -5.37 6.52 8.09
CA ARG A 109 -6.26 7.39 7.32
C ARG A 109 -7.59 7.53 8.06
N GLY A 110 -8.07 8.76 8.23
CA GLY A 110 -9.26 9.07 9.03
C GLY A 110 -10.47 8.16 8.77
N SER A 111 -11.09 8.26 7.60
CA SER A 111 -12.31 7.51 7.25
C SER A 111 -12.05 6.13 6.65
N ASN A 112 -10.79 5.81 6.35
CA ASN A 112 -10.40 4.59 5.62
C ASN A 112 -9.62 3.60 6.50
N ALA A 113 -9.23 3.98 7.72
CA ALA A 113 -8.23 3.29 8.53
C ALA A 113 -6.95 2.97 7.74
N VAL A 114 -6.79 1.72 7.30
CA VAL A 114 -5.68 1.29 6.45
C VAL A 114 -6.12 0.88 5.04
N GLY A 115 -7.40 0.90 4.70
CA GLY A 115 -7.96 0.48 3.42
C GLY A 115 -8.01 1.55 2.32
N TYR A 116 -8.70 1.28 1.22
CA TYR A 116 -8.72 2.12 0.01
C TYR A 116 -10.04 2.86 -0.28
N THR A 117 -11.10 2.56 0.47
CA THR A 117 -12.41 3.22 0.35
C THR A 117 -12.90 3.69 1.71
N SER A 118 -13.94 4.50 1.76
CA SER A 118 -14.54 4.93 3.03
C SER A 118 -15.31 3.77 3.65
N TYR A 119 -15.14 3.56 4.95
CA TYR A 119 -15.83 2.50 5.69
C TYR A 119 -16.86 3.07 6.66
N PRO A 120 -17.87 2.28 7.06
CA PRO A 120 -18.75 2.65 8.16
C PRO A 120 -17.96 2.91 9.45
N ASP A 121 -18.47 3.80 10.29
CA ASP A 121 -17.78 4.28 11.50
C ASP A 121 -17.37 3.13 12.44
N ASN A 122 -18.24 2.13 12.61
CA ASN A 122 -17.98 1.00 13.49
C ASN A 122 -16.77 0.15 13.04
N VAL A 123 -16.45 0.13 11.74
CA VAL A 123 -15.25 -0.56 11.23
C VAL A 123 -13.99 0.19 11.66
N VAL A 124 -13.98 1.52 11.50
CA VAL A 124 -12.84 2.37 11.89
C VAL A 124 -12.63 2.33 13.40
N GLN A 125 -13.69 2.46 14.19
CA GLN A 125 -13.65 2.39 15.65
C GLN A 125 -13.12 1.04 16.14
N THR A 126 -13.64 -0.07 15.59
CA THR A 126 -13.21 -1.42 15.97
C THR A 126 -11.76 -1.67 15.56
N PHE A 127 -11.34 -1.20 14.38
CA PHE A 127 -9.94 -1.30 13.94
C PHE A 127 -8.99 -0.58 14.89
N VAL A 128 -9.29 0.64 15.28
CA VAL A 128 -8.47 1.42 16.22
C VAL A 128 -8.38 0.71 17.57
N ARG A 129 -9.50 0.21 18.09
CA ARG A 129 -9.54 -0.54 19.36
C ARG A 129 -8.66 -1.79 19.32
N GLU A 130 -8.77 -2.59 18.25
CA GLU A 130 -7.97 -3.81 18.08
C GLU A 130 -6.49 -3.51 17.87
N ALA A 131 -6.15 -2.46 17.11
CA ALA A 131 -4.77 -2.00 16.94
C ALA A 131 -4.14 -1.54 18.25
N ALA A 132 -4.88 -0.77 19.07
CA ALA A 132 -4.42 -0.34 20.38
C ALA A 132 -4.22 -1.54 21.33
N ALA A 133 -5.19 -2.46 21.37
CA ALA A 133 -5.11 -3.68 22.16
C ALA A 133 -3.96 -4.61 21.73
N ALA A 134 -3.63 -4.65 20.44
CA ALA A 134 -2.50 -5.41 19.90
C ALA A 134 -1.14 -4.76 20.20
N GLY A 135 -1.10 -3.47 20.56
CA GLY A 135 0.10 -2.80 21.06
C GLY A 135 0.57 -1.59 20.25
N ILE A 136 -0.26 -1.02 19.37
CA ILE A 136 -0.03 0.34 18.85
C ILE A 136 -0.30 1.34 19.97
N ASP A 137 0.67 2.22 20.22
CA ASP A 137 0.60 3.20 21.30
C ASP A 137 0.32 4.63 20.78
N LEU A 138 0.68 4.92 19.52
CA LEU A 138 0.53 6.23 18.88
C LEU A 138 -0.09 6.10 17.49
N PHE A 139 -1.22 6.78 17.27
CA PHE A 139 -1.90 6.83 15.98
C PHE A 139 -1.71 8.20 15.35
N ARG A 140 -0.94 8.26 14.25
CA ARG A 140 -0.87 9.43 13.39
C ARG A 140 -2.05 9.41 12.42
N VAL A 141 -3.10 10.17 12.74
CA VAL A 141 -4.34 10.26 11.96
C VAL A 141 -4.22 11.40 10.96
N PHE A 142 -4.46 11.13 9.68
CA PHE A 142 -4.47 12.14 8.62
C PHE A 142 -5.66 11.96 7.66
N ASP A 143 -5.97 13.01 6.91
CA ASP A 143 -6.89 12.96 5.77
C ASP A 143 -6.18 13.44 4.50
N SER A 144 -6.48 12.82 3.35
CA SER A 144 -5.75 13.09 2.11
C SER A 144 -5.97 14.49 1.51
N LEU A 145 -6.97 15.21 2.02
CA LEU A 145 -7.35 16.56 1.62
C LEU A 145 -7.26 17.55 2.81
N ASN A 146 -6.68 17.15 3.94
CA ASN A 146 -6.75 17.87 5.23
C ASN A 146 -8.18 18.20 5.68
N TRP A 147 -9.16 17.36 5.33
CA TRP A 147 -10.55 17.59 5.68
C TRP A 147 -10.87 16.98 7.05
N VAL A 148 -10.83 17.81 8.10
CA VAL A 148 -11.01 17.40 9.51
C VAL A 148 -12.26 16.56 9.78
N PRO A 149 -13.44 16.79 9.14
CA PRO A 149 -14.59 15.91 9.29
C PRO A 149 -14.30 14.42 8.99
N ASN A 150 -13.46 14.12 7.99
CA ASN A 150 -13.07 12.74 7.68
C ASN A 150 -12.18 12.10 8.77
N MET A 151 -11.52 12.91 9.60
CA MET A 151 -10.65 12.42 10.69
C MET A 151 -11.43 12.17 11.98
N ALA A 152 -12.63 12.73 12.12
CA ALA A 152 -13.38 12.80 13.37
C ALA A 152 -13.50 11.45 14.10
N VAL A 153 -13.98 10.43 13.40
CA VAL A 153 -14.25 9.09 13.95
C VAL A 153 -12.98 8.42 14.45
N ALA A 154 -11.89 8.54 13.67
CA ALA A 154 -10.60 7.98 14.07
C ALA A 154 -10.00 8.71 15.27
N LEU A 155 -10.04 10.05 15.29
CA LEU A 155 -9.54 10.85 16.42
C LEU A 155 -10.26 10.48 17.73
N GLU A 156 -11.60 10.37 17.67
CA GLU A 156 -12.42 9.97 18.82
C GLU A 156 -12.09 8.54 19.28
N ALA A 157 -12.07 7.58 18.37
CA ALA A 157 -11.75 6.19 18.69
C ALA A 157 -10.34 6.02 19.32
N VAL A 158 -9.36 6.79 18.85
CA VAL A 158 -8.00 6.76 19.42
C VAL A 158 -8.03 7.30 20.85
N ARG A 159 -8.69 8.43 21.09
CA ARG A 159 -8.83 9.00 22.43
C ARG A 159 -9.53 8.03 23.39
N GLU A 160 -10.61 7.39 22.95
CA GLU A 160 -11.34 6.39 23.74
C GLU A 160 -10.50 5.15 24.07
N SER A 161 -9.58 4.77 23.19
CA SER A 161 -8.67 3.63 23.42
C SER A 161 -7.60 3.91 24.47
N GLY A 162 -7.37 5.19 24.84
CA GLY A 162 -6.29 5.60 25.74
C GLY A 162 -4.89 5.65 25.11
N ALA A 163 -4.79 5.44 23.80
CA ALA A 163 -3.56 5.63 23.03
C ALA A 163 -3.29 7.13 22.75
N LEU A 164 -2.09 7.46 22.27
CA LEU A 164 -1.74 8.81 21.85
C LEU A 164 -2.37 9.15 20.50
N CYS A 165 -3.19 10.19 20.49
CA CYS A 165 -3.81 10.73 19.30
C CYS A 165 -2.95 11.84 18.68
N GLU A 166 -2.25 11.53 17.59
CA GLU A 166 -1.50 12.52 16.82
C GLU A 166 -2.27 12.91 15.56
N ALA A 167 -2.74 14.15 15.49
CA ALA A 167 -3.48 14.64 14.35
C ALA A 167 -2.55 15.32 13.35
N ALA A 168 -2.51 14.84 12.12
CA ALA A 168 -1.57 15.30 11.10
C ALA A 168 -2.21 16.28 10.12
N ILE A 169 -1.45 17.33 9.81
CA ILE A 169 -1.72 18.27 8.73
C ILE A 169 -0.75 17.94 7.60
N CYS A 170 -1.27 17.52 6.44
CA CYS A 170 -0.44 17.30 5.27
C CYS A 170 0.04 18.65 4.70
N TYR A 171 1.36 18.79 4.56
CA TYR A 171 1.98 20.01 4.04
C TYR A 171 2.03 19.98 2.51
N THR A 172 1.65 21.08 1.87
CA THR A 172 1.72 21.27 0.41
C THR A 172 1.94 22.75 0.06
N GLY A 173 2.40 23.03 -1.16
CA GLY A 173 2.81 24.37 -1.55
C GLY A 173 4.02 24.87 -0.77
N ASP A 174 4.08 26.19 -0.58
CA ASP A 174 5.18 26.85 0.10
C ASP A 174 4.67 28.03 0.93
N VAL A 175 4.76 27.94 2.26
CA VAL A 175 4.35 29.03 3.17
C VAL A 175 5.18 30.31 3.02
N LEU A 176 6.30 30.23 2.30
CA LEU A 176 7.14 31.39 1.97
C LEU A 176 6.76 32.05 0.64
N ASP A 177 5.98 31.40 -0.22
CA ASP A 177 5.62 31.91 -1.54
C ASP A 177 4.32 32.74 -1.49
N PRO A 178 4.40 34.08 -1.60
CA PRO A 178 3.20 34.92 -1.65
C PRO A 178 2.36 34.72 -2.92
N GLY A 179 2.93 34.10 -3.98
CA GLY A 179 2.26 33.80 -5.24
C GLY A 179 1.27 32.62 -5.16
N ARG A 180 1.33 31.80 -4.09
CA ARG A 180 0.42 30.66 -3.85
C ARG A 180 -0.33 30.79 -2.53
N PRO A 181 -1.28 31.75 -2.40
CA PRO A 181 -1.86 32.13 -1.10
C PRO A 181 -2.82 31.09 -0.50
N LYS A 182 -3.20 30.04 -1.24
CA LYS A 182 -4.18 29.03 -0.80
C LYS A 182 -3.72 28.27 0.45
N TYR A 183 -2.47 27.81 0.45
CA TYR A 183 -1.85 27.06 1.54
C TYR A 183 -0.84 27.93 2.29
N ASN A 184 -1.29 29.11 2.74
CA ASN A 184 -0.47 30.05 3.50
C ASN A 184 -0.33 29.63 4.98
N LEU A 185 0.47 30.38 5.75
CA LEU A 185 0.68 30.09 7.17
C LEU A 185 -0.61 30.07 8.01
N LYS A 186 -1.58 30.95 7.70
CA LYS A 186 -2.86 31.01 8.43
C LYS A 186 -3.66 29.72 8.26
N TYR A 187 -3.68 29.14 7.06
CA TYR A 187 -4.33 27.86 6.79
C TYR A 187 -3.84 26.75 7.74
N TYR A 188 -2.51 26.64 7.90
CA TYR A 188 -1.93 25.63 8.79
C TYR A 188 -2.25 25.88 10.27
N ILE A 189 -2.22 27.14 10.73
CA ILE A 189 -2.57 27.50 12.11
C ILE A 189 -4.04 27.22 12.41
N ASP A 190 -4.95 27.58 11.50
CA ASP A 190 -6.38 27.36 11.67
C ASP A 190 -6.71 25.86 11.80
N LEU A 191 -6.09 25.02 10.95
CA LEU A 191 -6.22 23.57 11.02
C LEU A 191 -5.67 23.00 12.33
N ALA A 192 -4.49 23.45 12.78
CA ALA A 192 -3.90 23.00 14.03
C ALA A 192 -4.82 23.32 15.23
N LYS A 193 -5.39 24.53 15.28
CA LYS A 193 -6.37 24.92 16.31
C LYS A 193 -7.65 24.09 16.24
N GLU A 194 -8.10 23.72 15.05
CA GLU A 194 -9.26 22.83 14.90
C GLU A 194 -8.96 21.43 15.45
N LEU A 195 -7.81 20.85 15.09
CA LEU A 195 -7.39 19.54 15.55
C LEU A 195 -7.14 19.49 17.07
N GLU A 196 -6.60 20.57 17.65
CA GLU A 196 -6.48 20.73 19.10
C GLU A 196 -7.85 20.72 19.78
N ARG A 197 -8.82 21.49 19.27
CA ARG A 197 -10.20 21.46 19.80
C ARG A 197 -10.87 20.09 19.71
N ARG A 198 -10.42 19.25 18.78
CA ARG A 198 -10.89 17.85 18.63
C ARG A 198 -10.13 16.88 19.52
N GLY A 199 -9.25 17.37 20.37
CA GLY A 199 -8.57 16.57 21.39
C GLY A 199 -7.34 15.82 20.87
N ALA A 200 -6.67 16.31 19.83
CA ALA A 200 -5.34 15.79 19.52
C ALA A 200 -4.41 15.96 20.75
N ASN A 201 -3.54 14.98 20.98
CA ASN A 201 -2.47 15.10 21.97
C ASN A 201 -1.19 15.69 21.36
N ILE A 202 -1.00 15.54 20.03
CA ILE A 202 0.15 16.00 19.27
C ILE A 202 -0.34 16.50 17.91
N ILE A 203 0.25 17.59 17.39
CA ILE A 203 0.05 18.05 16.01
C ILE A 203 1.22 17.55 15.17
N ALA A 204 0.94 16.75 14.14
CA ALA A 204 1.95 16.38 13.17
C ALA A 204 1.90 17.29 11.94
N ILE A 205 3.06 17.70 11.46
CA ILE A 205 3.23 18.25 10.12
C ILE A 205 3.70 17.09 9.24
N LYS A 206 2.84 16.63 8.32
CA LYS A 206 3.17 15.55 7.39
C LYS A 206 3.55 16.13 6.03
N ASP A 207 4.85 16.37 5.84
CA ASP A 207 5.43 16.77 4.55
C ASP A 207 5.77 15.54 3.69
N MET A 208 4.72 14.90 3.15
CA MET A 208 4.80 13.62 2.42
C MET A 208 5.64 13.65 1.13
N ALA A 209 5.96 14.85 0.62
CA ALA A 209 6.70 15.04 -0.62
C ALA A 209 8.05 15.75 -0.42
N GLY A 210 8.42 16.14 0.80
CA GLY A 210 9.68 16.84 1.04
C GLY A 210 9.68 18.28 0.52
N LEU A 211 8.56 18.99 0.65
CA LEU A 211 8.37 20.36 0.16
C LEU A 211 8.71 21.43 1.21
N CYS A 212 8.69 21.08 2.49
CA CYS A 212 8.86 22.04 3.58
C CYS A 212 10.35 22.36 3.75
N LYS A 213 10.82 23.33 2.97
CA LYS A 213 12.21 23.84 2.96
C LYS A 213 12.67 24.31 4.36
N PRO A 214 13.98 24.44 4.63
CA PRO A 214 14.45 24.72 5.98
C PRO A 214 13.89 25.99 6.63
N TYR A 215 13.87 27.10 5.90
CA TYR A 215 13.29 28.36 6.40
C TYR A 215 11.75 28.33 6.47
N ALA A 216 11.09 27.49 5.67
CA ALA A 216 9.66 27.27 5.75
C ALA A 216 9.31 26.47 7.01
N ALA A 217 10.09 25.43 7.32
CA ALA A 217 9.96 24.61 8.51
C ALA A 217 10.17 25.45 9.79
N GLU A 218 11.20 26.29 9.83
CA GLU A 218 11.42 27.25 10.92
C GLU A 218 10.18 28.14 11.14
N ARG A 219 9.69 28.78 10.09
CA ARG A 219 8.53 29.68 10.17
C ARG A 219 7.26 28.95 10.61
N LEU A 220 7.00 27.78 10.03
CA LEU A 220 5.80 27.00 10.29
C LEU A 220 5.79 26.43 11.71
N VAL A 221 6.89 25.79 12.14
CA VAL A 221 6.98 25.16 13.46
C VAL A 221 6.92 26.21 14.57
N LYS A 222 7.63 27.34 14.41
CA LYS A 222 7.56 28.44 15.36
C LYS A 222 6.13 28.92 15.54
N ALA A 223 5.44 29.22 14.44
CA ALA A 223 4.08 29.73 14.48
C ALA A 223 3.11 28.69 15.10
N LEU A 224 3.22 27.42 14.74
CA LEU A 224 2.36 26.38 15.34
C LEU A 224 2.62 26.23 16.84
N ARG A 225 3.88 26.23 17.29
CA ARG A 225 4.19 26.16 18.73
C ARG A 225 3.65 27.35 19.52
N GLU A 226 3.66 28.55 18.95
CA GLU A 226 3.14 29.77 19.56
C GLU A 226 1.60 29.80 19.61
N GLU A 227 0.93 29.16 18.63
CA GLU A 227 -0.52 29.29 18.42
C GLU A 227 -1.36 28.13 18.96
N VAL A 228 -0.76 26.95 19.21
CA VAL A 228 -1.43 25.82 19.88
C VAL A 228 -0.71 25.41 21.16
N GLY A 229 -1.41 24.71 22.06
CA GLY A 229 -0.91 24.17 23.32
C GLY A 229 -0.18 22.83 23.23
N LEU A 230 -0.16 22.21 22.05
CA LEU A 230 0.29 20.83 21.82
C LEU A 230 1.73 20.72 21.29
N PRO A 231 2.44 19.60 21.54
CA PRO A 231 3.68 19.28 20.85
C PRO A 231 3.52 19.24 19.33
N VAL A 232 4.60 19.57 18.62
CA VAL A 232 4.69 19.49 17.15
C VAL A 232 5.64 18.36 16.76
N HIS A 233 5.13 17.45 15.92
CA HIS A 233 5.89 16.33 15.35
C HIS A 233 6.11 16.57 13.85
N PHE A 234 7.36 16.73 13.42
CA PHE A 234 7.68 17.05 12.03
C PHE A 234 8.14 15.81 11.27
N HIS A 235 7.38 15.49 10.22
CA HIS A 235 7.63 14.38 9.30
C HIS A 235 7.90 14.93 7.91
N THR A 236 8.98 14.51 7.27
CA THR A 236 9.35 14.95 5.92
C THR A 236 10.08 13.84 5.14
N HIS A 237 10.28 14.02 3.84
CA HIS A 237 10.99 13.11 2.94
C HIS A 237 12.15 13.82 2.25
N ASP A 238 13.30 13.16 2.09
CA ASP A 238 14.57 13.78 1.68
C ASP A 238 14.80 13.78 0.16
N ILE A 239 13.73 13.91 -0.62
CA ILE A 239 13.78 13.82 -2.10
C ILE A 239 14.60 14.98 -2.66
N GLY A 240 14.41 16.18 -2.09
CA GLY A 240 15.17 17.37 -2.43
C GLY A 240 16.57 17.41 -1.83
N GLY A 241 16.91 16.49 -0.91
CA GLY A 241 18.22 16.39 -0.26
C GLY A 241 18.52 17.50 0.76
N ALA A 242 17.51 18.23 1.23
CA ALA A 242 17.65 19.36 2.16
C ALA A 242 16.84 19.18 3.44
N GLN A 243 16.25 18.01 3.67
CA GLN A 243 15.22 17.85 4.68
C GLN A 243 15.78 17.58 6.07
N ALA A 244 17.00 17.02 6.16
CA ALA A 244 17.74 17.03 7.43
C ALA A 244 17.94 18.46 7.95
N ALA A 245 18.31 19.41 7.08
CA ALA A 245 18.42 20.83 7.45
C ALA A 245 17.07 21.43 7.87
N SER A 246 15.96 20.94 7.32
CA SER A 246 14.61 21.37 7.71
C SER A 246 14.23 20.91 9.11
N VAL A 247 14.58 19.67 9.48
CA VAL A 247 14.45 19.17 10.85
C VAL A 247 15.31 20.00 11.82
N LEU A 248 16.57 20.29 11.47
CA LEU A 248 17.49 21.07 12.31
C LEU A 248 17.00 22.51 12.53
N LYS A 249 16.58 23.20 11.46
CA LYS A 249 16.01 24.57 11.54
C LYS A 249 14.71 24.60 12.35
N ALA A 250 13.89 23.57 12.26
CA ALA A 250 12.72 23.42 13.11
C ALA A 250 13.09 23.16 14.59
N ALA A 251 14.14 22.37 14.85
CA ALA A 251 14.64 22.09 16.19
C ALA A 251 15.13 23.35 16.92
N GLU A 252 15.77 24.29 16.20
CA GLU A 252 16.22 25.59 16.75
C GLU A 252 15.06 26.43 17.29
N VAL A 253 13.86 26.32 16.71
CA VAL A 253 12.64 27.03 17.16
C VAL A 253 11.73 26.14 18.03
N GLY A 254 12.27 25.06 18.57
CA GLY A 254 11.64 24.25 19.60
C GLY A 254 10.83 23.05 19.09
N LEU A 255 11.00 22.58 17.85
CA LEU A 255 10.34 21.34 17.38
C LEU A 255 10.46 20.20 18.41
N ASP A 256 9.35 19.58 18.80
CA ASP A 256 9.36 18.57 19.87
C ASP A 256 9.86 17.21 19.38
N ILE A 257 9.36 16.75 18.23
CA ILE A 257 9.66 15.42 17.69
C ILE A 257 9.98 15.52 16.19
N GLY A 258 11.02 14.81 15.73
CA GLY A 258 11.34 14.65 14.30
C GLY A 258 11.35 13.19 13.87
N ASP A 259 10.87 12.92 12.64
CA ASP A 259 11.04 11.62 12.00
C ASP A 259 12.37 11.51 11.26
N GLY A 260 13.05 10.37 11.40
CA GLY A 260 14.21 9.99 10.61
C GLY A 260 14.21 8.49 10.31
N ALA A 261 15.01 8.06 9.34
CA ALA A 261 15.25 6.64 9.07
C ALA A 261 16.72 6.29 9.33
N MET A 262 17.00 5.03 9.69
CA MET A 262 18.37 4.52 9.79
C MET A 262 19.12 4.79 8.49
N ALA A 263 20.38 5.21 8.57
CA ALA A 263 21.10 5.80 7.43
C ALA A 263 21.04 4.93 6.15
N SER A 264 21.21 3.62 6.27
CA SER A 264 21.14 2.67 5.14
C SER A 264 19.77 2.54 4.47
N LEU A 265 18.70 3.05 5.07
CA LEU A 265 17.33 3.12 4.55
C LEU A 265 16.79 4.56 4.55
N SER A 266 17.67 5.56 4.58
CA SER A 266 17.32 6.98 4.54
C SER A 266 17.63 7.63 3.18
N GLY A 267 17.29 8.91 3.03
CA GLY A 267 17.57 9.70 1.84
C GLY A 267 16.62 9.41 0.67
N LEU A 268 16.72 10.23 -0.39
CA LEU A 268 15.91 10.11 -1.60
C LEU A 268 14.41 10.14 -1.24
N THR A 269 13.63 9.16 -1.66
CA THR A 269 12.20 9.09 -1.32
C THR A 269 11.92 8.73 0.14
N SER A 270 12.92 8.36 0.94
CA SER A 270 12.79 8.06 2.37
C SER A 270 12.86 9.33 3.24
N GLN A 271 12.80 9.17 4.56
CA GLN A 271 13.10 10.21 5.53
C GLN A 271 14.58 10.64 5.48
N PRO A 272 14.93 11.83 6.01
CA PRO A 272 16.32 12.19 6.24
C PRO A 272 17.01 11.19 7.20
N SER A 273 18.33 11.11 7.11
CA SER A 273 19.13 10.20 7.93
C SER A 273 19.03 10.53 9.42
N LEU A 274 18.45 9.60 10.18
CA LEU A 274 18.37 9.67 11.64
C LEU A 274 19.77 9.77 12.25
N ASN A 275 20.73 8.98 11.76
CA ASN A 275 22.12 9.03 12.18
C ASN A 275 22.72 10.43 12.00
N ALA A 276 22.49 11.06 10.85
CA ALA A 276 23.04 12.38 10.54
C ALA A 276 22.37 13.48 11.39
N ILE A 277 21.06 13.39 11.62
CA ILE A 277 20.34 14.32 12.51
C ILE A 277 20.90 14.21 13.94
N VAL A 278 21.07 12.99 14.45
CA VAL A 278 21.60 12.75 15.81
C VAL A 278 23.01 13.31 15.97
N GLU A 279 23.91 13.04 15.01
CA GLU A 279 25.28 13.57 15.08
C GLU A 279 25.31 15.10 14.94
N SER A 280 24.46 15.67 14.09
CA SER A 280 24.39 17.13 13.90
C SER A 280 23.90 17.88 15.15
N LEU A 281 23.10 17.22 15.99
CA LEU A 281 22.59 17.80 17.24
C LEU A 281 23.53 17.58 18.43
N ARG A 282 24.55 16.73 18.28
CA ARG A 282 25.51 16.44 19.35
C ARG A 282 26.23 17.71 19.78
N PHE A 283 26.39 17.90 21.10
CA PHE A 283 26.99 19.12 21.68
C PHE A 283 26.18 20.40 21.44
N THR A 284 24.89 20.28 21.11
CA THR A 284 23.94 21.40 21.09
C THR A 284 22.93 21.23 22.22
N PRO A 285 22.21 22.30 22.64
CA PRO A 285 21.13 22.18 23.62
C PRO A 285 20.02 21.19 23.23
N ARG A 286 19.89 20.88 21.93
CA ARG A 286 18.84 20.00 21.38
C ARG A 286 19.30 18.54 21.20
N GLU A 287 20.44 18.15 21.75
CA GLU A 287 20.98 16.78 21.66
C GLU A 287 19.93 15.71 22.02
N SER A 288 19.75 14.69 21.15
CA SER A 288 18.65 13.73 21.25
C SER A 288 18.75 12.72 22.40
N GLY A 289 19.97 12.48 22.91
CA GLY A 289 20.25 11.41 23.87
C GLY A 289 20.27 9.99 23.28
N LEU A 290 20.35 9.87 21.94
CA LEU A 290 20.66 8.62 21.24
C LEU A 290 22.17 8.49 21.03
N ASP A 291 22.69 7.26 21.16
CA ASP A 291 24.12 6.98 20.94
C ASP A 291 24.42 6.85 19.43
N PRO A 292 25.23 7.74 18.83
CA PRO A 292 25.53 7.69 17.40
C PRO A 292 26.30 6.43 16.99
N VAL A 293 27.11 5.85 17.88
CA VAL A 293 27.86 4.61 17.61
C VAL A 293 26.90 3.44 17.47
N ILE A 294 25.93 3.33 18.38
CA ILE A 294 24.89 2.30 18.31
C ILE A 294 24.05 2.44 17.04
N LEU A 295 23.68 3.66 16.65
CA LEU A 295 22.92 3.90 15.42
C LEU A 295 23.70 3.46 14.17
N ILE A 296 25.03 3.59 14.16
CA ILE A 296 25.88 3.10 13.08
C ILE A 296 25.82 1.57 12.99
N GLU A 297 25.90 0.85 14.11
CA GLU A 297 25.79 -0.61 14.12
C GLU A 297 24.41 -1.09 13.65
N LEU A 298 23.33 -0.44 14.09
CA LEU A 298 21.97 -0.72 13.60
C LEU A 298 21.85 -0.44 12.09
N SER A 299 22.47 0.63 11.60
CA SER A 299 22.49 0.93 10.17
C SER A 299 23.24 -0.14 9.35
N ARG A 300 24.33 -0.73 9.87
CA ARG A 300 25.06 -1.82 9.20
C ARG A 300 24.21 -3.08 9.05
N TYR A 301 23.40 -3.42 10.07
CA TYR A 301 22.42 -4.49 9.95
C TYR A 301 21.46 -4.23 8.78
N TRP A 302 20.87 -3.04 8.75
CA TRP A 302 19.93 -2.64 7.71
C TRP A 302 20.55 -2.54 6.32
N GLU A 303 21.83 -2.21 6.21
CA GLU A 303 22.57 -2.25 4.95
C GLU A 303 22.63 -3.68 4.39
N GLY A 304 22.94 -4.66 5.24
CA GLY A 304 22.92 -6.08 4.87
C GLY A 304 21.52 -6.54 4.44
N VAL A 305 20.48 -6.14 5.18
CA VAL A 305 19.08 -6.46 4.87
C VAL A 305 18.66 -5.83 3.54
N ARG A 306 18.96 -4.55 3.29
CA ARG A 306 18.55 -3.83 2.08
C ARG A 306 18.99 -4.53 0.80
N ARG A 307 20.18 -5.14 0.80
CA ARG A 307 20.72 -5.93 -0.34
C ARG A 307 19.81 -7.10 -0.74
N LEU A 308 19.07 -7.66 0.21
CA LEU A 308 18.11 -8.76 -0.04
C LEU A 308 16.90 -8.30 -0.87
N TYR A 309 16.65 -6.99 -0.92
CA TYR A 309 15.51 -6.36 -1.57
C TYR A 309 15.88 -5.60 -2.85
N ALA A 310 17.09 -5.84 -3.41
CA ALA A 310 17.60 -5.11 -4.58
C ALA A 310 16.61 -5.01 -5.76
N PRO A 311 15.80 -6.04 -6.11
CA PRO A 311 14.81 -5.93 -7.19
C PRO A 311 13.69 -4.91 -6.96
N PHE A 312 13.50 -4.44 -5.71
CA PHE A 312 12.42 -3.53 -5.31
C PHE A 312 12.88 -2.09 -5.12
N GLU A 313 14.16 -1.79 -5.36
CA GLU A 313 14.70 -0.43 -5.25
C GLU A 313 13.95 0.57 -6.14
N SER A 314 13.69 1.76 -5.60
CA SER A 314 12.94 2.84 -6.27
C SER A 314 13.57 3.34 -7.58
N GLY A 315 14.87 3.12 -7.77
CA GLY A 315 15.63 3.50 -8.96
C GLY A 315 16.19 4.92 -8.97
N LEU A 316 15.80 5.79 -8.01
CA LEU A 316 16.48 7.07 -7.83
C LEU A 316 17.89 6.83 -7.27
N THR A 317 18.86 7.54 -7.83
CA THR A 317 20.27 7.46 -7.40
C THR A 317 20.79 8.75 -6.77
N ALA A 318 20.04 9.85 -6.89
CA ALA A 318 20.40 11.16 -6.36
C ALA A 318 19.15 11.98 -6.00
N PRO A 319 19.29 12.98 -5.10
CA PRO A 319 18.23 13.96 -4.83
C PRO A 319 17.84 14.74 -6.09
N SER A 320 16.60 15.24 -6.13
CA SER A 320 16.10 16.09 -7.21
C SER A 320 15.25 17.25 -6.68
N ALA A 321 15.64 18.47 -7.04
CA ALA A 321 14.89 19.68 -6.75
C ALA A 321 13.59 19.80 -7.59
N GLU A 322 13.40 18.96 -8.61
CA GLU A 322 12.16 18.94 -9.39
C GLU A 322 10.93 18.57 -8.55
N VAL A 323 11.14 17.93 -7.39
CA VAL A 323 10.06 17.63 -6.44
C VAL A 323 9.29 18.89 -6.02
N TYR A 324 9.94 20.05 -5.96
CA TYR A 324 9.28 21.32 -5.63
C TYR A 324 8.36 21.83 -6.73
N ALA A 325 8.50 21.32 -7.96
CA ALA A 325 7.60 21.64 -9.08
C ALA A 325 6.44 20.65 -9.18
N TYR A 326 6.73 19.34 -9.10
CA TYR A 326 5.72 18.30 -9.32
C TYR A 326 4.96 17.89 -8.05
N GLU A 327 5.54 18.13 -6.86
CA GLU A 327 4.92 17.85 -5.57
C GLU A 327 4.43 16.40 -5.42
N MET A 328 5.12 15.44 -6.05
CA MET A 328 4.82 14.02 -5.94
C MET A 328 5.37 13.46 -4.62
N PRO A 329 4.54 12.81 -3.78
CA PRO A 329 5.03 12.06 -2.63
C PRO A 329 5.98 10.92 -3.04
N GLY A 330 6.89 10.54 -2.15
CA GLY A 330 7.92 9.51 -2.43
C GLY A 330 7.33 8.22 -3.02
N GLY A 331 6.39 7.58 -2.31
CA GLY A 331 5.74 6.36 -2.79
C GLY A 331 4.91 6.54 -4.07
N GLN A 332 4.37 7.74 -4.32
CA GLN A 332 3.64 8.03 -5.57
C GLN A 332 4.61 8.09 -6.75
N TYR A 333 5.78 8.72 -6.59
CA TYR A 333 6.79 8.81 -7.65
C TYR A 333 7.20 7.41 -8.14
N THR A 334 7.56 6.52 -7.21
CA THR A 334 7.97 5.14 -7.54
C THR A 334 6.85 4.36 -8.21
N ASN A 335 5.61 4.44 -7.69
CA ASN A 335 4.48 3.72 -8.26
C ASN A 335 4.07 4.25 -9.64
N LEU A 336 4.04 5.57 -9.83
CA LEU A 336 3.63 6.20 -11.08
C LEU A 336 4.64 5.92 -12.20
N TYR A 337 5.94 5.86 -11.88
CA TYR A 337 6.97 5.46 -12.85
C TYR A 337 6.77 4.03 -13.34
N GLN A 338 6.47 3.08 -12.44
CA GLN A 338 6.19 1.69 -12.84
C GLN A 338 4.91 1.59 -13.69
N GLN A 339 3.88 2.36 -13.38
CA GLN A 339 2.67 2.44 -14.20
C GLN A 339 2.96 3.04 -15.59
N ALA A 340 3.70 4.14 -15.66
CA ALA A 340 4.14 4.73 -16.92
C ALA A 340 4.93 3.71 -17.76
N LYS A 341 5.85 2.96 -17.14
CA LYS A 341 6.62 1.91 -17.79
C LYS A 341 5.72 0.79 -18.34
N ALA A 342 4.76 0.31 -17.54
CA ALA A 342 3.81 -0.71 -17.97
C ALA A 342 2.93 -0.25 -19.15
N LEU A 343 2.66 1.05 -19.27
CA LEU A 343 1.94 1.67 -20.37
C LEU A 343 2.83 2.06 -21.57
N GLY A 344 4.13 1.76 -21.53
CA GLY A 344 5.07 2.15 -22.59
C GLY A 344 5.45 3.64 -22.60
N LEU A 345 5.16 4.38 -21.53
CA LEU A 345 5.41 5.82 -21.38
C LEU A 345 6.71 6.14 -20.64
N ALA A 346 7.57 5.15 -20.36
CA ALA A 346 8.82 5.38 -19.62
C ALA A 346 9.75 6.42 -20.28
N SER A 347 9.81 6.44 -21.62
CA SER A 347 10.59 7.45 -22.37
C SER A 347 10.00 8.86 -22.30
N ARG A 348 8.72 8.99 -21.91
CA ARG A 348 7.98 10.24 -21.73
C ARG A 348 7.82 10.61 -20.26
N TRP A 349 8.67 10.07 -19.37
CA TRP A 349 8.53 10.27 -17.93
C TRP A 349 8.51 11.74 -17.49
N VAL A 350 9.38 12.58 -18.07
CA VAL A 350 9.41 14.03 -17.79
C VAL A 350 8.08 14.69 -18.15
N GLU A 351 7.44 14.25 -19.24
CA GLU A 351 6.13 14.74 -19.65
C GLU A 351 5.03 14.30 -18.68
N VAL A 352 5.08 13.06 -18.17
CA VAL A 352 4.18 12.57 -17.12
C VAL A 352 4.34 13.38 -15.83
N CYS A 353 5.58 13.71 -15.44
CA CYS A 353 5.84 14.55 -14.27
C CYS A 353 5.25 15.96 -14.43
N LYS A 354 5.46 16.58 -15.60
CA LYS A 354 4.88 17.89 -15.91
C LYS A 354 3.34 17.84 -15.91
N ALA A 355 2.75 16.85 -16.58
CA ALA A 355 1.31 16.65 -16.60
C ALA A 355 0.73 16.47 -15.18
N TYR A 356 1.47 15.84 -14.27
CA TYR A 356 1.06 15.72 -12.86
C TYR A 356 0.97 17.07 -12.15
N ALA A 357 1.95 17.97 -12.36
CA ALA A 357 1.87 19.34 -11.85
C ALA A 357 0.70 20.11 -12.47
N ASP A 358 0.52 20.01 -13.79
CA ASP A 358 -0.55 20.70 -14.51
C ASP A 358 -1.94 20.21 -14.04
N VAL A 359 -2.10 18.90 -13.84
CA VAL A 359 -3.33 18.30 -13.29
C VAL A 359 -3.60 18.79 -11.86
N ASN A 360 -2.58 18.96 -11.02
CA ASN A 360 -2.77 19.51 -9.69
C ASN A 360 -3.43 20.90 -9.75
N ILE A 361 -2.95 21.78 -10.65
CA ILE A 361 -3.54 23.10 -10.85
C ILE A 361 -4.94 23.00 -11.45
N LEU A 362 -5.15 22.11 -12.44
CA LEU A 362 -6.46 21.84 -13.04
C LEU A 362 -7.50 21.42 -11.99
N PHE A 363 -7.09 20.64 -10.97
CA PHE A 363 -7.95 20.19 -9.88
C PHE A 363 -8.14 21.24 -8.77
N GLY A 364 -7.58 22.45 -8.95
CA GLY A 364 -7.73 23.56 -8.03
C GLY A 364 -6.65 23.64 -6.96
N ASP A 365 -5.46 23.09 -7.20
CA ASP A 365 -4.31 23.01 -6.30
C ASP A 365 -4.65 22.25 -5.00
N ILE A 366 -4.43 20.93 -4.99
CA ILE A 366 -4.88 20.04 -3.91
C ILE A 366 -3.71 19.50 -3.07
N VAL A 367 -4.03 19.08 -1.85
CA VAL A 367 -3.14 18.22 -1.05
C VAL A 367 -3.03 16.86 -1.77
N LYS A 368 -1.79 16.40 -2.01
CA LYS A 368 -1.50 15.17 -2.77
C LYS A 368 -0.83 14.13 -1.88
N VAL A 369 -1.61 13.21 -1.35
CA VAL A 369 -1.15 12.05 -0.57
C VAL A 369 -2.12 10.90 -0.82
N THR A 370 -1.77 9.65 -0.54
CA THR A 370 -2.70 8.54 -0.86
C THR A 370 -4.06 8.71 -0.15
N PRO A 371 -5.20 8.63 -0.86
CA PRO A 371 -5.35 8.33 -2.29
C PRO A 371 -5.39 9.53 -3.27
N SER A 372 -5.47 10.79 -2.83
CA SER A 372 -5.52 11.97 -3.73
C SER A 372 -4.34 12.06 -4.71
N SER A 373 -3.13 11.66 -4.29
CA SER A 373 -1.96 11.59 -5.19
C SER A 373 -2.14 10.60 -6.34
N LYS A 374 -2.85 9.49 -6.12
CA LYS A 374 -3.19 8.52 -7.16
C LYS A 374 -4.14 9.13 -8.18
N VAL A 375 -5.13 9.91 -7.73
CA VAL A 375 -6.09 10.59 -8.63
C VAL A 375 -5.37 11.50 -9.61
N VAL A 376 -4.42 12.31 -9.12
CA VAL A 376 -3.58 13.17 -9.96
C VAL A 376 -2.71 12.35 -10.90
N GLY A 377 -2.13 11.25 -10.42
CA GLY A 377 -1.32 10.33 -11.22
C GLY A 377 -2.08 9.64 -12.36
N ASP A 378 -3.24 9.07 -12.07
CA ASP A 378 -4.10 8.40 -13.05
C ASP A 378 -4.53 9.39 -14.15
N MET A 379 -4.87 10.63 -13.77
CA MET A 379 -5.22 11.68 -14.73
C MET A 379 -4.00 12.11 -15.56
N ALA A 380 -2.83 12.27 -14.96
CA ALA A 380 -1.60 12.63 -15.68
C ALA A 380 -1.22 11.57 -16.73
N LEU A 381 -1.28 10.29 -16.36
CA LEU A 381 -1.08 9.18 -17.30
C LEU A 381 -2.13 9.18 -18.41
N PHE A 382 -3.41 9.40 -18.07
CA PHE A 382 -4.49 9.49 -19.05
C PHE A 382 -4.24 10.60 -20.08
N LEU A 383 -3.83 11.79 -19.63
CA LEU A 383 -3.52 12.90 -20.54
C LEU A 383 -2.36 12.57 -21.47
N VAL A 384 -1.23 12.10 -20.94
CA VAL A 384 -0.04 11.81 -21.74
C VAL A 384 -0.27 10.64 -22.70
N ALA A 385 -0.94 9.57 -22.25
CA ALA A 385 -1.25 8.40 -23.08
C ALA A 385 -2.13 8.77 -24.29
N ASN A 386 -3.02 9.74 -24.12
CA ASN A 386 -3.95 10.19 -25.17
C ASN A 386 -3.48 11.46 -25.89
N ASN A 387 -2.27 11.96 -25.60
CA ASN A 387 -1.73 13.21 -26.14
C ASN A 387 -2.67 14.41 -25.95
N LEU A 388 -3.28 14.50 -24.75
CA LEU A 388 -4.18 15.56 -24.35
C LEU A 388 -3.48 16.58 -23.45
N THR A 389 -3.92 17.83 -23.53
CA THR A 389 -3.55 18.88 -22.55
C THR A 389 -4.63 19.03 -21.47
N PRO A 390 -4.34 19.71 -20.34
CA PRO A 390 -5.36 20.05 -19.35
C PRO A 390 -6.57 20.80 -19.93
N GLU A 391 -6.36 21.69 -20.90
CA GLU A 391 -7.41 22.48 -21.55
C GLU A 391 -8.38 21.61 -22.34
N ASP A 392 -7.90 20.52 -22.96
CA ASP A 392 -8.74 19.55 -23.68
C ASP A 392 -9.78 18.90 -22.77
N THR A 393 -9.52 18.84 -21.45
CA THR A 393 -10.48 18.31 -20.47
C THR A 393 -11.67 19.21 -20.24
N LEU A 394 -11.63 20.46 -20.72
CA LEU A 394 -12.70 21.46 -20.59
C LEU A 394 -13.44 21.72 -21.90
N ASP A 395 -12.94 21.24 -23.05
CA ASP A 395 -13.54 21.40 -24.38
C ASP A 395 -14.84 20.57 -24.56
N PRO A 396 -16.04 21.16 -24.54
CA PRO A 396 -17.30 20.39 -24.53
C PRO A 396 -17.51 19.49 -25.75
N GLU A 397 -16.79 19.72 -26.85
CA GLU A 397 -16.89 18.94 -28.08
C GLU A 397 -16.14 17.60 -28.01
N ARG A 398 -15.31 17.40 -26.98
CA ARG A 398 -14.55 16.16 -26.77
C ARG A 398 -15.21 15.24 -25.75
N GLU A 399 -15.70 14.08 -26.20
CA GLU A 399 -16.09 13.03 -25.28
C GLU A 399 -14.87 12.32 -24.68
N LEU A 400 -14.72 12.41 -23.36
CA LEU A 400 -13.65 11.76 -22.61
C LEU A 400 -14.22 10.74 -21.63
N ALA A 401 -13.55 9.59 -21.54
CA ALA A 401 -13.76 8.58 -20.51
C ALA A 401 -12.71 8.78 -19.40
N PHE A 402 -13.02 9.64 -18.43
CA PHE A 402 -12.11 9.92 -17.32
C PHE A 402 -11.82 8.66 -16.50
N PRO A 403 -10.61 8.51 -15.93
CA PRO A 403 -10.29 7.42 -15.02
C PRO A 403 -11.27 7.38 -13.84
N GLU A 404 -11.65 6.18 -13.39
CA GLU A 404 -12.65 6.02 -12.31
C GLU A 404 -12.25 6.76 -11.03
N SER A 405 -10.96 6.75 -10.67
CA SER A 405 -10.45 7.47 -9.50
C SER A 405 -10.69 9.00 -9.57
N VAL A 406 -10.68 9.58 -10.77
CA VAL A 406 -11.00 10.99 -11.02
C VAL A 406 -12.49 11.21 -10.85
N VAL A 407 -13.32 10.32 -11.38
CA VAL A 407 -14.78 10.38 -11.22
C VAL A 407 -15.16 10.31 -9.74
N GLU A 408 -14.62 9.35 -8.99
CA GLU A 408 -14.86 9.17 -7.55
C GLU A 408 -14.38 10.36 -6.72
N PHE A 409 -13.25 10.97 -7.09
CA PHE A 409 -12.76 12.20 -6.46
C PHE A 409 -13.72 13.36 -6.66
N PHE A 410 -14.13 13.65 -7.90
CA PHE A 410 -15.08 14.73 -8.18
C PHE A 410 -16.48 14.44 -7.66
N GLU A 411 -16.84 13.17 -7.43
CA GLU A 411 -18.07 12.77 -6.75
C GLU A 411 -18.01 13.06 -5.24
N GLY A 412 -16.83 13.33 -4.68
CA GLY A 412 -16.64 13.63 -3.26
C GLY A 412 -16.41 12.40 -2.39
N ARG A 413 -16.14 11.22 -2.96
CA ARG A 413 -15.90 9.96 -2.20
C ARG A 413 -14.64 9.99 -1.33
N LEU A 414 -13.71 10.89 -1.65
CA LEU A 414 -12.47 11.11 -0.89
C LEU A 414 -12.62 12.22 0.16
N GLY A 415 -13.77 12.90 0.20
CA GLY A 415 -13.99 14.11 1.00
C GLY A 415 -13.96 15.39 0.17
N GLN A 416 -13.86 16.52 0.87
CA GLN A 416 -13.92 17.86 0.27
C GLN A 416 -12.54 18.52 0.23
N PRO A 417 -12.03 18.95 -0.93
CA PRO A 417 -10.78 19.68 -1.00
C PRO A 417 -10.94 21.11 -0.42
N PRO A 418 -9.89 21.68 0.19
CA PRO A 418 -9.90 23.09 0.61
C PRO A 418 -10.25 24.00 -0.58
N GLY A 419 -11.23 24.88 -0.40
CA GLY A 419 -11.72 25.77 -1.47
C GLY A 419 -12.72 25.14 -2.45
N GLY A 420 -13.06 23.85 -2.29
CA GLY A 420 -14.02 23.13 -3.14
C GLY A 420 -13.47 22.71 -4.50
N PHE A 421 -14.31 22.05 -5.30
CA PHE A 421 -13.96 21.56 -6.63
C PHE A 421 -14.13 22.65 -7.71
N PRO A 422 -13.28 22.68 -8.76
CA PRO A 422 -13.52 23.47 -9.96
C PRO A 422 -14.84 23.06 -10.66
N LYS A 423 -15.89 23.87 -10.52
CA LYS A 423 -17.28 23.51 -10.90
C LYS A 423 -17.44 22.99 -12.33
N LYS A 424 -16.87 23.69 -13.31
CA LYS A 424 -16.97 23.31 -14.74
C LYS A 424 -16.39 21.91 -15.00
N LEU A 425 -15.26 21.61 -14.38
CA LEU A 425 -14.61 20.31 -14.52
C LEU A 425 -15.41 19.23 -13.77
N GLN A 426 -15.89 19.53 -12.56
CA GLN A 426 -16.73 18.62 -11.78
C GLN A 426 -17.98 18.20 -12.54
N GLU A 427 -18.74 19.16 -13.09
CA GLU A 427 -19.96 18.90 -13.87
C GLU A 427 -19.67 17.98 -15.07
N ARG A 428 -18.58 18.25 -15.78
CA ARG A 428 -18.17 17.46 -16.94
C ARG A 428 -17.74 16.04 -16.57
N VAL A 429 -16.93 15.88 -15.53
CA VAL A 429 -16.46 14.56 -15.07
C VAL A 429 -17.64 13.72 -14.58
N LEU A 430 -18.59 14.33 -13.87
CA LEU A 430 -19.73 13.63 -13.28
C LEU A 430 -20.85 13.29 -14.27
N LYS A 431 -20.96 14.00 -15.41
CA LYS A 431 -21.98 13.74 -16.45
C LYS A 431 -23.40 13.59 -15.87
N GLY A 432 -23.76 14.46 -14.93
CA GLY A 432 -25.07 14.46 -14.25
C GLY A 432 -25.17 13.60 -12.99
N ARG A 433 -24.12 12.88 -12.57
CA ARG A 433 -24.04 12.28 -11.23
C ARG A 433 -24.08 13.36 -10.15
N LYS A 434 -24.74 13.09 -9.03
CA LYS A 434 -24.87 14.05 -7.92
C LYS A 434 -23.61 14.00 -7.05
N PRO A 435 -22.90 15.13 -6.84
CA PRO A 435 -21.75 15.17 -5.96
C PRO A 435 -22.17 15.03 -4.48
N MET A 436 -21.32 14.37 -3.70
CA MET A 436 -21.40 14.28 -2.25
C MET A 436 -20.74 15.50 -1.62
N THR A 437 -21.34 16.04 -0.57
CA THR A 437 -20.81 17.18 0.21
C THR A 437 -20.57 16.82 1.68
N GLU A 438 -21.19 15.74 2.15
CA GLU A 438 -21.03 15.20 3.49
C GLU A 438 -19.92 14.15 3.56
N ARG A 439 -19.57 13.73 4.78
CA ARG A 439 -18.55 12.70 5.02
C ARG A 439 -18.99 11.38 4.38
N PRO A 440 -18.20 10.78 3.46
CA PRO A 440 -18.61 9.58 2.73
C PRO A 440 -19.01 8.39 3.60
N GLY A 441 -18.34 8.21 4.75
CA GLY A 441 -18.66 7.15 5.70
C GLY A 441 -19.90 7.38 6.57
N ALA A 442 -20.38 8.62 6.70
CA ALA A 442 -21.47 8.97 7.63
C ALA A 442 -22.82 8.33 7.24
N ASN A 443 -23.03 8.11 5.95
CA ASN A 443 -24.28 7.58 5.41
C ASN A 443 -24.19 6.07 5.10
N LEU A 444 -23.08 5.41 5.44
CA LEU A 444 -22.93 3.96 5.27
C LEU A 444 -23.58 3.23 6.45
N PRO A 445 -24.37 2.17 6.21
CA PRO A 445 -24.89 1.35 7.30
C PRO A 445 -23.73 0.69 8.06
N PRO A 446 -23.86 0.49 9.39
CA PRO A 446 -22.86 -0.24 10.17
C PRO A 446 -22.56 -1.60 9.54
N ALA A 447 -21.27 -1.96 9.50
CA ALA A 447 -20.87 -3.28 9.02
C ALA A 447 -21.27 -4.36 10.04
N ASP A 448 -21.70 -5.51 9.55
CA ASP A 448 -21.95 -6.70 10.37
C ASP A 448 -20.62 -7.44 10.61
N LEU A 449 -20.05 -7.22 11.81
CA LEU A 449 -18.76 -7.78 12.20
C LEU A 449 -18.82 -9.30 12.43
N GLU A 450 -19.95 -9.83 12.90
CA GLU A 450 -20.12 -11.27 13.10
C GLU A 450 -20.25 -11.99 11.76
N ALA A 451 -21.04 -11.46 10.83
CA ALA A 451 -21.11 -12.02 9.47
C ALA A 451 -19.74 -11.95 8.75
N ALA A 452 -18.95 -10.90 8.99
CA ALA A 452 -17.58 -10.83 8.48
C ALA A 452 -16.67 -11.89 9.11
N ARG A 453 -16.81 -12.15 10.41
CA ARG A 453 -16.08 -13.20 11.14
C ARG A 453 -16.44 -14.60 10.65
N GLU A 454 -17.72 -14.87 10.39
CA GLU A 454 -18.16 -16.14 9.80
C GLU A 454 -17.56 -16.37 8.41
N LYS A 455 -17.57 -15.33 7.55
CA LYS A 455 -16.94 -15.40 6.22
C LYS A 455 -15.44 -15.62 6.30
N ALA A 456 -14.76 -14.90 7.19
CA ALA A 456 -13.32 -15.10 7.43
C ALA A 456 -13.03 -16.53 7.90
N SER A 457 -13.86 -17.08 8.80
CA SER A 457 -13.73 -18.45 9.31
C SER A 457 -13.83 -19.48 8.19
N ALA A 458 -14.77 -19.28 7.25
CA ALA A 458 -14.91 -20.15 6.08
C ALA A 458 -13.68 -20.14 5.17
N PHE A 459 -13.00 -19.00 5.03
CA PHE A 459 -11.75 -18.92 4.28
C PHE A 459 -10.57 -19.55 5.02
N LEU A 460 -10.48 -19.39 6.34
CA LEU A 460 -9.39 -19.96 7.14
C LEU A 460 -9.54 -21.48 7.34
N GLY A 461 -10.77 -21.98 7.41
CA GLY A 461 -11.05 -23.36 7.82
C GLY A 461 -10.99 -23.58 9.34
N SER A 462 -10.92 -22.50 10.11
CA SER A 462 -10.92 -22.45 11.58
C SER A 462 -11.72 -21.24 12.07
N GLU A 463 -11.99 -21.14 13.38
CA GLU A 463 -12.65 -19.97 13.93
C GLU A 463 -11.78 -18.71 13.73
N ALA A 464 -12.36 -17.70 13.08
CA ALA A 464 -11.72 -16.42 12.85
C ALA A 464 -11.88 -15.49 14.07
N THR A 465 -10.87 -14.67 14.29
CA THR A 465 -10.90 -13.58 15.28
C THR A 465 -11.60 -12.34 14.71
N ILE A 466 -11.84 -11.34 15.56
CA ILE A 466 -12.31 -10.02 15.11
C ILE A 466 -11.29 -9.32 14.20
N ARG A 467 -9.99 -9.59 14.37
CA ARG A 467 -8.92 -9.03 13.54
C ARG A 467 -8.94 -9.61 12.13
N ASP A 468 -9.26 -10.89 12.00
CA ASP A 468 -9.50 -11.54 10.70
C ASP A 468 -10.73 -10.94 10.01
N ALA A 469 -11.81 -10.72 10.75
CA ALA A 469 -13.02 -10.06 10.24
C ALA A 469 -12.71 -8.64 9.74
N LEU A 470 -11.91 -7.85 10.47
CA LEU A 470 -11.45 -6.53 10.05
C LEU A 470 -10.57 -6.61 8.80
N SER A 471 -9.58 -7.52 8.76
CA SER A 471 -8.73 -7.73 7.59
C SER A 471 -9.56 -8.08 6.36
N TYR A 472 -10.58 -8.93 6.50
CA TYR A 472 -11.53 -9.26 5.44
C TYR A 472 -12.37 -8.05 5.02
N LEU A 473 -12.95 -7.29 5.95
CA LEU A 473 -13.76 -6.10 5.63
C LEU A 473 -12.95 -5.02 4.91
N LEU A 474 -11.72 -4.78 5.35
CA LEU A 474 -10.83 -3.80 4.75
C LEU A 474 -10.33 -4.28 3.37
N TYR A 475 -10.07 -5.58 3.22
CA TYR A 475 -9.46 -6.19 2.04
C TYR A 475 -10.17 -7.48 1.57
N PRO A 476 -11.41 -7.39 1.09
CA PRO A 476 -12.28 -8.55 0.83
C PRO A 476 -11.81 -9.46 -0.31
N ARG A 477 -10.86 -8.98 -1.14
CA ARG A 477 -10.20 -9.80 -2.18
C ARG A 477 -8.85 -10.34 -1.74
N VAL A 478 -8.14 -9.64 -0.87
CA VAL A 478 -6.76 -9.99 -0.49
C VAL A 478 -6.74 -11.02 0.63
N PHE A 479 -7.60 -10.85 1.62
CA PHE A 479 -7.66 -11.77 2.75
C PHE A 479 -7.98 -13.21 2.31
N PRO A 480 -8.96 -13.47 1.41
CA PRO A 480 -9.17 -14.82 0.88
C PRO A 480 -7.96 -15.39 0.14
N ASP A 481 -7.23 -14.56 -0.61
CA ASP A 481 -6.01 -14.99 -1.31
C ASP A 481 -4.89 -15.37 -0.32
N LEU A 482 -4.75 -14.63 0.78
CA LEU A 482 -3.83 -14.97 1.87
C LEU A 482 -4.22 -16.30 2.52
N ALA A 483 -5.49 -16.47 2.88
CA ALA A 483 -5.99 -17.70 3.50
C ALA A 483 -5.83 -18.92 2.57
N ALA A 484 -6.05 -18.75 1.25
CA ALA A 484 -5.78 -19.79 0.26
C ALA A 484 -4.29 -20.13 0.16
N HIS A 485 -3.41 -19.11 0.20
CA HIS A 485 -1.96 -19.30 0.21
C HIS A 485 -1.51 -20.07 1.44
N GLN A 486 -1.94 -19.67 2.65
CA GLN A 486 -1.59 -20.34 3.90
C GLN A 486 -2.07 -21.80 3.94
N ARG A 487 -3.27 -22.10 3.43
CA ARG A 487 -3.73 -23.50 3.30
C ARG A 487 -2.88 -24.33 2.35
N SER A 488 -2.35 -23.71 1.29
CA SER A 488 -1.56 -24.41 0.26
C SER A 488 -0.09 -24.57 0.63
N TYR A 489 0.48 -23.59 1.33
CA TYR A 489 1.93 -23.48 1.55
C TYR A 489 2.33 -23.35 3.03
N SER A 490 1.37 -23.40 3.96
CA SER A 490 1.56 -23.07 5.37
C SER A 490 2.07 -21.63 5.56
N ASP A 491 2.61 -21.32 6.73
CA ASP A 491 3.24 -20.04 7.01
C ASP A 491 4.58 -19.91 6.25
N THR A 492 4.58 -19.09 5.19
CA THR A 492 5.79 -18.77 4.43
C THR A 492 6.61 -17.62 5.02
N SER A 493 6.13 -16.96 6.09
CA SER A 493 6.83 -15.86 6.76
C SER A 493 8.15 -16.31 7.41
N VAL A 494 8.22 -17.57 7.83
CA VAL A 494 9.40 -18.18 8.47
C VAL A 494 10.59 -18.36 7.51
N LEU A 495 10.33 -18.41 6.20
CA LEU A 495 11.37 -18.62 5.18
C LEU A 495 12.41 -17.49 5.22
N PRO A 496 13.72 -17.77 5.05
CA PRO A 496 14.71 -16.74 4.80
C PRO A 496 14.33 -15.86 3.61
N THR A 497 14.55 -14.55 3.71
CA THR A 497 14.18 -13.58 2.64
C THR A 497 14.72 -13.92 1.25
N PRO A 498 15.98 -14.38 1.09
CA PRO A 498 16.45 -14.85 -0.21
C PRO A 498 15.63 -16.03 -0.74
N MET A 499 15.31 -17.00 0.12
CA MET A 499 14.54 -18.19 -0.25
C MET A 499 13.09 -17.83 -0.61
N PHE A 500 12.49 -16.87 0.09
CA PHE A 500 11.14 -16.39 -0.19
C PHE A 500 11.03 -15.74 -1.57
N PHE A 501 11.98 -14.87 -1.95
CA PHE A 501 11.90 -14.16 -3.24
C PHE A 501 12.52 -14.94 -4.41
N PHE A 502 13.57 -15.72 -4.17
CA PHE A 502 14.42 -16.28 -5.22
C PHE A 502 14.49 -17.81 -5.23
N GLY A 503 13.85 -18.47 -4.26
CA GLY A 503 13.98 -19.92 -4.06
C GLY A 503 15.30 -20.32 -3.39
N PRO A 504 15.49 -21.62 -3.09
CA PRO A 504 16.71 -22.11 -2.47
C PRO A 504 17.90 -22.07 -3.46
N ASN A 505 19.06 -21.65 -2.98
CA ASN A 505 20.31 -21.83 -3.70
C ASN A 505 20.63 -23.34 -3.80
N PRO A 506 20.80 -23.91 -5.02
CA PRO A 506 21.13 -25.33 -5.21
C PRO A 506 22.39 -25.81 -4.49
N GLU A 507 23.36 -24.92 -4.25
CA GLU A 507 24.66 -25.29 -3.67
C GLU A 507 24.71 -25.17 -2.14
N ALA A 508 23.59 -24.81 -1.49
CA ALA A 508 23.54 -24.51 -0.07
C ALA A 508 22.48 -25.31 0.68
N GLU A 509 22.78 -25.60 1.95
CA GLU A 509 21.79 -26.03 2.94
C GLU A 509 21.11 -24.81 3.56
N HIS A 510 19.78 -24.85 3.60
CA HIS A 510 18.94 -23.77 4.12
C HIS A 510 18.31 -24.20 5.44
N LEU A 511 18.53 -23.41 6.49
CA LEU A 511 17.93 -23.62 7.80
C LEU A 511 16.65 -22.79 7.92
N VAL A 512 15.52 -23.47 8.08
CA VAL A 512 14.20 -22.86 8.27
C VAL A 512 13.69 -23.22 9.66
N GLU A 513 13.80 -22.29 10.59
CA GLU A 513 13.22 -22.42 11.93
C GLU A 513 11.71 -22.18 11.84
N ILE A 514 10.92 -23.23 12.11
CA ILE A 514 9.44 -23.19 12.02
C ILE A 514 8.80 -22.90 13.38
N GLU A 515 9.46 -23.30 14.45
CA GLU A 515 9.09 -23.04 15.85
C GLU A 515 10.38 -23.04 16.69
N PRO A 516 10.41 -22.40 17.88
CA PRO A 516 11.56 -22.46 18.76
C PRO A 516 12.04 -23.89 19.01
N GLY A 517 13.29 -24.17 18.62
CA GLY A 517 13.91 -25.50 18.76
C GLY A 517 13.54 -26.51 17.65
N LYS A 518 12.74 -26.13 16.65
CA LYS A 518 12.43 -26.96 15.47
C LYS A 518 12.92 -26.29 14.19
N THR A 519 13.96 -26.87 13.60
CA THR A 519 14.57 -26.39 12.36
C THR A 519 14.46 -27.45 11.27
N LEU A 520 13.94 -27.05 10.11
CA LEU A 520 14.00 -27.83 8.88
C LEU A 520 15.31 -27.49 8.15
N ILE A 521 16.09 -28.52 7.83
CA ILE A 521 17.27 -28.41 6.98
C ILE A 521 16.85 -28.81 5.58
N VAL A 522 16.82 -27.85 4.67
CA VAL A 522 16.36 -28.01 3.29
C VAL A 522 17.54 -27.86 2.34
N LYS A 523 17.76 -28.84 1.47
CA LYS A 523 18.80 -28.79 0.43
C LYS A 523 18.20 -29.14 -0.92
N LEU A 524 18.24 -28.23 -1.87
CA LEU A 524 17.83 -28.51 -3.24
C LEU A 524 18.89 -29.39 -3.91
N LEU A 525 18.49 -30.55 -4.44
CA LEU A 525 19.40 -31.48 -5.11
C LEU A 525 19.42 -31.27 -6.62
N ALA A 526 18.24 -31.24 -7.23
CA ALA A 526 18.09 -31.10 -8.68
C ALA A 526 16.68 -30.62 -9.05
N VAL A 527 16.58 -29.95 -10.19
CA VAL A 527 15.31 -29.64 -10.85
C VAL A 527 15.30 -30.39 -12.18
N GLY A 528 14.33 -31.26 -12.38
CA GLY A 528 14.18 -32.05 -13.59
C GLY A 528 13.73 -31.23 -14.80
N GLU A 529 13.83 -31.83 -15.98
CA GLU A 529 13.30 -31.27 -17.22
C GLU A 529 11.76 -31.12 -17.18
N PRO A 530 11.17 -30.21 -17.97
CA PRO A 530 9.72 -30.11 -18.08
C PRO A 530 9.11 -31.41 -18.59
N HIS A 531 8.07 -31.83 -17.89
CA HIS A 531 7.15 -32.85 -18.34
C HIS A 531 6.22 -32.24 -19.40
N ALA A 532 5.53 -33.11 -20.15
CA ALA A 532 4.59 -32.69 -21.20
C ALA A 532 3.40 -31.87 -20.66
N ASP A 533 3.06 -32.01 -19.37
CA ASP A 533 2.01 -31.23 -18.69
C ASP A 533 2.51 -29.86 -18.17
N GLY A 534 3.74 -29.46 -18.52
CA GLY A 534 4.35 -28.20 -18.11
C GLY A 534 4.83 -28.18 -16.65
N LYS A 535 4.89 -29.33 -15.97
CA LYS A 535 5.45 -29.44 -14.61
C LYS A 535 6.90 -29.92 -14.64
N ARG A 536 7.64 -29.69 -13.56
CA ARG A 536 8.97 -30.24 -13.31
C ARG A 536 8.97 -31.02 -12.01
N THR A 537 9.72 -32.11 -11.96
CA THR A 537 10.02 -32.80 -10.70
C THR A 537 11.18 -32.07 -10.01
N VAL A 538 11.00 -31.68 -8.76
CA VAL A 538 12.01 -31.01 -7.93
C VAL A 538 12.45 -31.98 -6.83
N PHE A 539 13.74 -32.27 -6.78
CA PHE A 539 14.35 -33.16 -5.80
C PHE A 539 15.05 -32.35 -4.70
N PHE A 540 14.77 -32.66 -3.44
CA PHE A 540 15.39 -32.01 -2.29
C PHE A 540 15.62 -33.00 -1.15
N GLU A 541 16.56 -32.68 -0.25
CA GLU A 541 16.66 -33.31 1.06
C GLU A 541 15.95 -32.45 2.09
N LEU A 542 15.17 -33.09 2.95
CA LEU A 542 14.56 -32.50 4.12
C LEU A 542 15.00 -33.28 5.36
N ASN A 543 15.81 -32.65 6.22
CA ASN A 543 16.41 -33.29 7.39
C ASN A 543 17.17 -34.59 7.04
N GLY A 544 17.94 -34.55 5.94
CA GLY A 544 18.72 -35.69 5.45
C GLY A 544 17.90 -36.78 4.73
N GLN A 545 16.59 -36.60 4.55
CA GLN A 545 15.75 -37.53 3.81
C GLN A 545 15.43 -37.00 2.42
N PRO A 546 15.67 -37.76 1.34
CA PRO A 546 15.30 -37.35 0.00
C PRO A 546 13.78 -37.26 -0.14
N ARG A 547 13.35 -36.26 -0.90
CA ARG A 547 11.97 -35.93 -1.23
C ARG A 547 11.90 -35.44 -2.67
N GLU A 548 10.75 -35.67 -3.29
CA GLU A 548 10.42 -35.15 -4.62
C GLU A 548 9.04 -34.51 -4.59
N ILE A 549 8.87 -33.43 -5.36
CA ILE A 549 7.58 -32.77 -5.58
C ILE A 549 7.44 -32.37 -7.06
N LEU A 550 6.20 -32.31 -7.55
CA LEU A 550 5.88 -31.78 -8.87
C LEU A 550 5.50 -30.30 -8.76
N VAL A 551 6.16 -29.44 -9.53
CA VAL A 551 5.91 -27.99 -9.54
C VAL A 551 5.61 -27.54 -10.97
N THR A 552 4.54 -26.77 -11.16
CA THR A 552 4.22 -26.16 -12.46
C THR A 552 5.25 -25.11 -12.85
N ASP A 553 5.88 -25.27 -14.01
CA ASP A 553 6.80 -24.29 -14.57
C ASP A 553 6.01 -23.19 -15.30
N ARG A 554 5.81 -22.06 -14.60
CA ARG A 554 5.07 -20.92 -15.14
C ARG A 554 5.79 -20.19 -16.28
N SER A 555 7.08 -20.42 -16.49
CA SER A 555 7.78 -19.86 -17.66
C SER A 555 7.32 -20.51 -18.97
N LEU A 556 6.80 -21.74 -18.87
CA LEU A 556 6.18 -22.48 -19.97
C LEU A 556 4.70 -22.12 -20.14
N ALA A 557 4.13 -21.31 -19.24
CA ALA A 557 2.71 -20.94 -19.28
C ALA A 557 2.34 -19.99 -20.43
N SER A 558 3.32 -19.35 -21.10
CA SER A 558 3.07 -18.72 -22.40
C SER A 558 2.77 -19.74 -23.51
N ALA A 559 3.01 -21.04 -23.26
CA ALA A 559 2.74 -22.14 -24.18
C ALA A 559 1.59 -23.08 -23.75
N VAL A 560 0.97 -22.89 -22.58
CA VAL A 560 -0.14 -23.76 -22.11
C VAL A 560 -1.35 -22.91 -21.73
N ARG A 561 -2.23 -22.66 -22.70
CA ARG A 561 -3.58 -22.17 -22.46
C ARG A 561 -4.37 -23.36 -21.93
N GLU A 562 -4.79 -23.36 -20.66
CA GLU A 562 -5.74 -24.36 -20.16
C GLU A 562 -7.03 -24.23 -20.97
N VAL A 563 -7.30 -25.27 -21.75
CA VAL A 563 -8.46 -25.32 -22.63
C VAL A 563 -9.58 -26.07 -21.91
N PRO A 564 -10.74 -25.43 -21.63
CA PRO A 564 -11.88 -26.12 -21.03
C PRO A 564 -12.37 -27.24 -21.96
N LYS A 565 -12.62 -28.43 -21.41
CA LYS A 565 -13.21 -29.56 -22.15
C LYS A 565 -14.73 -29.56 -22.02
N ALA A 566 -15.42 -30.01 -23.06
CA ALA A 566 -16.86 -30.19 -23.03
C ALA A 566 -17.22 -31.37 -22.11
N ASP A 567 -18.18 -31.17 -21.22
CA ASP A 567 -18.75 -32.24 -20.40
C ASP A 567 -19.62 -33.16 -21.27
N PRO A 568 -19.27 -34.45 -21.44
CA PRO A 568 -20.06 -35.39 -22.24
C PRO A 568 -21.48 -35.63 -21.71
N SER A 569 -21.74 -35.29 -20.44
CA SER A 569 -23.05 -35.40 -19.81
C SER A 569 -23.92 -34.14 -19.95
N ASP A 570 -23.35 -33.01 -20.37
CA ASP A 570 -24.09 -31.78 -20.65
C ASP A 570 -24.30 -31.62 -22.16
N PRO A 571 -25.50 -31.92 -22.67
CA PRO A 571 -25.74 -31.92 -24.10
C PRO A 571 -25.92 -30.50 -24.69
N ASN A 572 -25.73 -29.45 -23.89
CA ASN A 572 -25.64 -28.07 -24.35
C ASN A 572 -24.19 -27.63 -24.61
N GLN A 573 -23.21 -28.50 -24.36
CA GLN A 573 -21.81 -28.24 -24.63
C GLN A 573 -21.38 -28.94 -25.92
N VAL A 574 -20.86 -28.16 -26.87
CA VAL A 574 -20.35 -28.67 -28.14
C VAL A 574 -18.84 -28.79 -28.04
N GLY A 575 -18.35 -30.03 -27.97
CA GLY A 575 -16.92 -30.34 -27.95
C GLY A 575 -16.34 -30.56 -29.35
N ALA A 576 -15.03 -30.40 -29.49
CA ALA A 576 -14.30 -30.78 -30.70
C ALA A 576 -14.25 -32.32 -30.81
N PRO A 577 -14.75 -32.93 -31.90
CA PRO A 577 -14.75 -34.39 -32.06
C PRO A 577 -13.34 -34.96 -32.33
N LEU A 578 -12.43 -34.12 -32.81
CA LEU A 578 -11.07 -34.48 -33.20
C LEU A 578 -10.17 -33.23 -33.14
N PRO A 579 -8.85 -33.40 -32.96
CA PRO A 579 -7.94 -32.26 -32.99
C PRO A 579 -7.82 -31.70 -34.42
N GLY A 580 -7.81 -30.37 -34.56
CA GLY A 580 -7.76 -29.72 -35.87
C GLY A 580 -7.75 -28.20 -35.81
N LEU A 581 -7.79 -27.55 -36.97
CA LEU A 581 -7.82 -26.10 -37.12
C LEU A 581 -9.26 -25.62 -37.35
N VAL A 582 -9.76 -24.66 -36.57
CA VAL A 582 -11.07 -24.05 -36.82
C VAL A 582 -10.98 -23.19 -38.09
N VAL A 583 -11.65 -23.59 -39.16
CA VAL A 583 -11.60 -22.89 -40.46
C VAL A 583 -12.81 -21.98 -40.70
N GLY A 584 -13.87 -22.12 -39.92
CA GLY A 584 -15.04 -21.24 -40.01
C GLY A 584 -15.93 -21.36 -38.79
N VAL A 585 -16.51 -20.25 -38.36
CA VAL A 585 -17.53 -20.18 -37.30
C VAL A 585 -18.76 -19.52 -37.90
N ALA A 586 -19.90 -20.20 -37.86
CA ALA A 586 -21.13 -19.81 -38.55
C ALA A 586 -22.19 -19.18 -37.64
N VAL A 587 -21.89 -19.06 -36.34
CA VAL A 587 -22.80 -18.53 -35.30
C VAL A 587 -22.05 -17.60 -34.35
N GLN A 588 -22.78 -16.70 -33.70
CA GLN A 588 -22.28 -15.81 -32.65
C GLN A 588 -23.12 -15.94 -31.38
N ALA A 589 -22.60 -15.43 -30.26
CA ALA A 589 -23.33 -15.42 -29.00
C ALA A 589 -24.67 -14.67 -29.15
N GLY A 590 -25.74 -15.28 -28.68
CA GLY A 590 -27.11 -14.78 -28.79
C GLY A 590 -27.90 -15.35 -29.96
N ASP A 591 -27.30 -16.02 -30.94
CA ASP A 591 -28.05 -16.54 -32.10
C ASP A 591 -28.99 -17.70 -31.71
N PRO A 592 -30.23 -17.74 -32.24
CA PRO A 592 -31.06 -18.95 -32.19
C PRO A 592 -30.53 -19.99 -33.17
N VAL A 593 -30.41 -21.24 -32.73
CA VAL A 593 -29.97 -22.37 -33.55
C VAL A 593 -31.03 -23.45 -33.61
N ARG A 594 -31.26 -24.01 -34.80
CA ARG A 594 -32.16 -25.15 -35.03
C ARG A 594 -31.35 -26.44 -35.11
N LYS A 595 -31.98 -27.57 -34.78
CA LYS A 595 -31.36 -28.89 -35.01
C LYS A 595 -30.96 -29.04 -36.48
N GLY A 596 -29.71 -29.46 -36.72
CA GLY A 596 -29.10 -29.59 -38.04
C GLY A 596 -28.50 -28.30 -38.61
N GLN A 597 -28.56 -27.17 -37.89
CA GLN A 597 -27.93 -25.93 -38.33
C GLN A 597 -26.40 -26.00 -38.17
N LYS A 598 -25.67 -25.51 -39.16
CA LYS A 598 -24.19 -25.43 -39.13
C LYS A 598 -23.74 -24.49 -38.01
N LEU A 599 -22.81 -24.95 -37.19
CA LEU A 599 -22.23 -24.19 -36.08
C LEU A 599 -20.82 -23.69 -36.42
N LEU A 600 -19.91 -24.61 -36.77
CA LEU A 600 -18.53 -24.30 -37.14
C LEU A 600 -17.92 -25.43 -37.98
N SER A 601 -16.76 -25.18 -38.59
CA SER A 601 -15.97 -26.15 -39.34
C SER A 601 -14.57 -26.30 -38.75
N ILE A 602 -14.07 -27.53 -38.68
CA ILE A 602 -12.70 -27.87 -38.27
C ILE A 602 -12.02 -28.62 -39.42
N GLU A 603 -10.83 -28.19 -39.80
CA GLU A 603 -9.96 -28.93 -40.72
C GLU A 603 -8.95 -29.77 -39.95
N ALA A 604 -8.88 -31.06 -40.25
CA ALA A 604 -7.84 -31.94 -39.75
C ALA A 604 -7.35 -32.83 -40.89
N MET A 605 -6.02 -32.94 -41.05
CA MET A 605 -5.40 -33.79 -42.07
C MET A 605 -5.95 -33.53 -43.50
N LYS A 606 -6.17 -32.25 -43.86
CA LYS A 606 -6.74 -31.81 -45.15
C LYS A 606 -8.21 -32.21 -45.39
N MET A 607 -8.90 -32.65 -44.34
CA MET A 607 -10.34 -32.94 -44.38
C MET A 607 -11.09 -31.93 -43.51
N GLU A 608 -12.08 -31.25 -44.11
CA GLU A 608 -12.98 -30.34 -43.37
C GLU A 608 -14.16 -31.13 -42.77
N THR A 609 -14.32 -31.04 -41.46
CA THR A 609 -15.45 -31.57 -40.70
C THR A 609 -16.32 -30.42 -40.23
N THR A 610 -17.58 -30.39 -40.67
CA THR A 610 -18.56 -29.41 -40.19
C THR A 610 -19.31 -29.95 -38.97
N LEU A 611 -19.37 -29.16 -37.89
CA LEU A 611 -20.20 -29.43 -36.73
C LEU A 611 -21.57 -28.78 -36.88
N TYR A 612 -22.62 -29.55 -36.57
CA TYR A 612 -24.01 -29.13 -36.62
C TYR A 612 -24.63 -29.16 -35.24
N ALA A 613 -25.64 -28.32 -35.01
CA ALA A 613 -26.41 -28.31 -33.78
C ALA A 613 -27.24 -29.59 -33.66
N GLU A 614 -27.04 -30.38 -32.61
CA GLU A 614 -27.81 -31.62 -32.40
C GLU A 614 -29.23 -31.37 -31.87
N ARG A 615 -29.50 -30.15 -31.41
CA ARG A 615 -30.75 -29.71 -30.78
C ARG A 615 -31.04 -28.23 -31.04
N PRO A 616 -32.30 -27.78 -30.94
CA PRO A 616 -32.61 -26.35 -30.91
C PRO A 616 -32.12 -25.70 -29.61
N GLY A 617 -31.81 -24.41 -29.66
CA GLY A 617 -31.39 -23.63 -28.50
C GLY A 617 -30.88 -22.24 -28.89
N ARG A 618 -30.28 -21.53 -27.94
CA ARG A 618 -29.62 -20.23 -28.19
C ARG A 618 -28.15 -20.30 -27.84
N VAL A 619 -27.27 -19.78 -28.70
CA VAL A 619 -25.83 -19.74 -28.43
C VAL A 619 -25.56 -18.85 -27.23
N ALA A 620 -25.02 -19.42 -26.16
CA ALA A 620 -24.65 -18.69 -24.96
C ALA A 620 -23.29 -18.03 -25.12
N GLU A 621 -22.34 -18.80 -25.67
CA GLU A 621 -20.95 -18.40 -25.79
C GLU A 621 -20.29 -19.21 -26.91
N VAL A 622 -19.41 -18.56 -27.68
CA VAL A 622 -18.55 -19.19 -28.69
C VAL A 622 -17.10 -19.04 -28.22
N LEU A 623 -16.45 -20.15 -27.92
CA LEU A 623 -15.07 -20.23 -27.42
C LEU A 623 -14.06 -20.52 -28.55
N ALA A 624 -14.56 -20.93 -29.71
CA ALA A 624 -13.79 -21.17 -30.92
C ALA A 624 -13.60 -19.88 -31.75
N THR A 625 -12.38 -19.64 -32.23
CA THR A 625 -12.06 -18.55 -33.17
C THR A 625 -11.45 -19.12 -34.44
N VAL A 626 -11.76 -18.53 -35.61
CA VAL A 626 -11.18 -18.96 -36.89
C VAL A 626 -9.65 -18.83 -36.86
N GLY A 627 -8.95 -19.83 -37.40
CA GLY A 627 -7.49 -19.93 -37.38
C GLY A 627 -6.91 -20.52 -36.10
N ARG A 628 -7.74 -20.93 -35.13
CA ARG A 628 -7.29 -21.54 -33.87
C ARG A 628 -7.21 -23.05 -33.97
N GLN A 629 -6.12 -23.62 -33.44
CA GLN A 629 -5.97 -25.07 -33.26
C GLN A 629 -6.71 -25.54 -32.01
N VAL A 630 -7.43 -26.65 -32.11
CA VAL A 630 -8.24 -27.23 -31.04
C VAL A 630 -7.90 -28.70 -30.83
N GLU A 631 -8.08 -29.19 -29.60
CA GLU A 631 -7.84 -30.59 -29.21
C GLU A 631 -9.15 -31.40 -29.15
N ALA A 632 -9.07 -32.74 -29.22
CA ALA A 632 -10.27 -33.57 -29.02
C ALA A 632 -10.88 -33.36 -27.63
N GLY A 633 -12.21 -33.17 -27.58
CA GLY A 633 -12.98 -32.92 -26.38
C GLY A 633 -12.93 -31.48 -25.88
N GLU A 634 -12.17 -30.59 -26.52
CA GLU A 634 -12.16 -29.16 -26.22
C GLU A 634 -13.56 -28.54 -26.40
N LEU A 635 -14.00 -27.72 -25.44
CA LEU A 635 -15.27 -27.01 -25.51
C LEU A 635 -15.21 -25.86 -26.54
N LEU A 636 -16.07 -25.91 -27.54
CA LEU A 636 -16.11 -24.95 -28.64
C LEU A 636 -17.27 -23.96 -28.53
N ILE A 637 -18.46 -24.44 -28.14
CA ILE A 637 -19.69 -23.64 -28.04
C ILE A 637 -20.50 -24.10 -26.82
N ARG A 638 -21.08 -23.15 -26.09
CA ARG A 638 -22.15 -23.40 -25.11
C ARG A 638 -23.48 -22.96 -25.66
N LEU A 639 -24.49 -23.82 -25.55
CA LEU A 639 -25.88 -23.51 -25.85
C LEU A 639 -26.65 -23.29 -24.54
N LYS A 640 -27.74 -22.52 -24.62
CA LYS A 640 -28.80 -22.48 -23.60
C LYS A 640 -30.05 -23.12 -24.20
N PRO A 641 -30.83 -23.88 -23.42
CA PRO A 641 -32.15 -24.33 -23.83
C PRO A 641 -33.02 -23.13 -24.24
N GLU A 642 -33.85 -23.29 -25.26
CA GLU A 642 -34.97 -22.36 -25.48
C GLU A 642 -35.93 -22.51 -24.29
N ALA A 643 -36.31 -21.38 -23.69
CA ALA A 643 -37.33 -21.34 -22.64
C ALA A 643 -38.73 -21.56 -23.22
#